data_AF-A0A8H7X6Y6-F1
#
_entry.id   AF-A0A8H7X6Y6-F1
#
_cell.length_a   1.000
_cell.length_b   1.000
_cell.length_c   1.000
_cell.angle_alpha   90.00
_cell.angle_beta   90.00
_cell.angle_gamma   90.00
#
_symmetry.space_group_name_H-M   'P 1'
#
loop_
_entity.id
_entity.type
_entity.pdbx_description
1 polymer ?
#
loop_
_entity_poly.entity_id
_entity_poly.type
_entity_poly.pdbx_seq_one_letter_code
_entity_poly.pdbx_strand_id
1 'polypeptide(L)'
;MHIQVGLATALAAAGILAAPVSCDASNSTSPCGIITQQINEFYSDASNKPKNFLLKPSLAYACLKSSEIDNQLATSYVAELKKYIQFQSSIAYLKRKALNVSPYPPADYFYPAVDLLGGLDDIARKAAAGDYASQYEFDLALNKLAYSVKDGHTFLSTCTSGTISFQRGREPLPLVSVTEDGTSIPKVYLLNDIYAALNTFSVSSVETINGDDVGAVLGTSAEDLTSDPDANYNRLMWNYASGPVSGSLNGLFSILSTYQYPGDFTNITFSNGTTLAVENIAFIPTGTWDLTIVDGNAFTEYFCVAPANPNLTSSSASPTSTSSPTFGTTAPTLRGYPILPITKDPNNQVAGYYLNKTGYEDTAILRIGTFANETADQGDIDPTESFVNTTRDFLAAARADNKTKLIIDVSGNGGGNTILPNEVFRRIFPNIEPYGLARLRGNPAAELYGEAFAAVPDEAFVITSSDNDTIQNLKARVFTSPWSYRSWVTEDLQNYTGWSSGDNPYYPPVENNHDNFTTTGRIPTNSTLYTETTGGLILYGTPAEPVTVPQLFTPENVIVLTDGICASACSILTEFLTREANVKTIVVGGRPQEGPMQAIGGTKGAQAYTFNNFATQTAYLNSPVVRPYMSDELAAKANTTLPGLVNLPLGSPRSLANYGINLRDNIPPGDDAGIPLQFVFEPANCRIYYTPQTVINPLTLWSQVHDIAWNGAKCNYGSIDSDVSNNGSGVDVPSGNNVTILPQDNGVPGMGVSMVVVLAALSVALVVM
;
A
#
# COMPACT_ATOMS: atom_id res chain seq x y z
N MET A 1 -71.08 26.69 47.37
CA MET A 1 -71.15 28.01 48.00
C MET A 1 -69.83 28.72 47.73
N HIS A 2 -69.92 30.01 47.47
CA HIS A 2 -68.99 30.87 46.74
C HIS A 2 -67.71 31.30 47.49
N ILE A 3 -66.70 31.65 46.66
CA ILE A 3 -65.74 32.78 46.77
C ILE A 3 -64.34 32.58 47.39
N GLN A 4 -63.36 32.63 46.47
CA GLN A 4 -62.06 33.32 46.39
C GLN A 4 -61.33 33.81 47.65
N VAL A 5 -60.01 33.62 47.69
CA VAL A 5 -58.98 34.65 47.38
C VAL A 5 -57.76 33.96 46.75
N GLY A 6 -57.23 34.52 45.66
CA GLY A 6 -56.06 34.02 44.93
C GLY A 6 -54.75 34.67 45.34
N LEU A 7 -53.64 34.01 45.00
CA LEU A 7 -52.35 34.65 44.79
C LEU A 7 -51.76 34.09 43.50
N ALA A 8 -51.52 34.98 42.54
CA ALA A 8 -50.87 34.70 41.27
C ALA A 8 -49.37 35.00 41.39
N THR A 9 -48.53 34.05 41.01
CA THR A 9 -47.14 34.30 40.63
C THR A 9 -46.96 33.89 39.18
N ALA A 10 -46.78 34.88 38.33
CA ALA A 10 -46.52 34.71 36.90
C ALA A 10 -45.11 34.14 36.68
N LEU A 11 -45.02 32.95 36.09
CA LEU A 11 -43.81 32.53 35.38
C LEU A 11 -43.84 33.15 33.99
N ALA A 12 -42.93 34.09 33.74
CA ALA A 12 -42.65 34.58 32.39
C ALA A 12 -41.94 33.46 31.61
N ALA A 13 -42.65 32.82 30.69
CA ALA A 13 -42.03 32.01 29.65
C ALA A 13 -41.37 32.95 28.63
N ALA A 14 -40.06 33.16 28.76
CA ALA A 14 -39.26 33.71 27.68
C ALA A 14 -39.12 32.63 26.60
N GLY A 15 -40.06 32.62 25.66
CA GLY A 15 -39.89 31.90 24.40
C GLY A 15 -38.75 32.55 23.63
N ILE A 16 -37.55 31.98 23.71
CA ILE A 16 -36.49 32.25 22.74
C ILE A 16 -36.93 31.55 21.46
N LEU A 17 -37.60 32.30 20.59
CA LEU A 17 -37.69 31.96 19.17
C LEU A 17 -36.25 31.88 18.67
N ALA A 18 -35.75 30.66 18.45
CA ALA A 18 -34.57 30.45 17.64
C ALA A 18 -34.90 30.99 16.25
N ALA A 19 -34.35 32.16 15.93
CA ALA A 19 -34.34 32.66 14.57
C ALA A 19 -33.63 31.62 13.69
N PRO A 20 -34.11 31.33 12.47
CA PRO A 20 -33.33 30.56 11.54
C PRO A 20 -32.02 31.33 11.32
N VAL A 21 -30.89 30.71 11.65
CA VAL A 21 -29.59 31.22 11.23
C VAL A 21 -29.59 31.11 9.70
N SER A 22 -29.93 32.22 9.05
CA SER A 22 -29.62 32.40 7.64
C SER A 22 -28.11 32.36 7.53
N CYS A 23 -27.57 31.25 7.01
CA CYS A 23 -26.17 31.16 6.63
C CYS A 23 -25.95 32.14 5.48
N ASP A 24 -25.52 33.36 5.80
CA ASP A 24 -25.09 34.33 4.80
C ASP A 24 -23.68 33.94 4.34
N ALA A 25 -23.59 32.87 3.54
CA ALA A 25 -22.35 32.42 2.89
C ALA A 25 -21.83 33.40 1.82
N SER A 26 -22.42 34.60 1.73
CA SER A 26 -22.25 35.55 0.63
C SER A 26 -21.01 36.45 0.74
N ASN A 27 -20.17 36.32 1.79
CA ASN A 27 -19.02 37.22 2.02
C ASN A 27 -17.80 36.60 2.73
N SER A 28 -17.64 35.27 2.78
CA SER A 28 -16.43 34.69 3.39
C SER A 28 -15.19 34.96 2.54
N THR A 29 -14.16 35.57 3.13
CA THR A 29 -12.86 35.83 2.49
C THR A 29 -11.83 34.72 2.76
N SER A 30 -12.18 33.71 3.57
CA SER A 30 -11.29 32.59 3.87
C SER A 30 -11.17 31.66 2.66
N PRO A 31 -10.02 30.99 2.44
CA PRO A 31 -9.89 30.04 1.33
C PRO A 31 -10.96 28.93 1.35
N CYS A 32 -11.26 28.34 2.51
CA CYS A 32 -12.28 27.30 2.62
C CYS A 32 -13.70 27.83 2.40
N GLY A 33 -13.99 29.06 2.84
CA GLY A 33 -15.27 29.71 2.59
C GLY A 33 -15.51 30.02 1.10
N ILE A 34 -14.47 30.43 0.38
CA ILE A 34 -14.52 30.61 -1.07
C ILE A 34 -14.82 29.27 -1.76
N ILE A 35 -14.20 28.16 -1.33
CA ILE A 35 -14.50 26.82 -1.86
C ILE A 35 -15.97 26.47 -1.63
N THR A 36 -16.47 26.66 -0.41
CA THR A 36 -17.88 26.41 -0.07
C THR A 36 -18.85 27.21 -0.92
N GLN A 37 -18.55 28.49 -1.19
CA GLN A 37 -19.35 29.30 -2.10
C GLN A 37 -19.36 28.70 -3.51
N GLN A 38 -18.20 28.36 -4.06
CA GLN A 38 -18.10 27.78 -5.40
C GLN A 38 -18.78 26.41 -5.52
N ILE A 39 -18.72 25.58 -4.47
CA ILE A 39 -19.43 24.29 -4.39
C ILE A 39 -20.94 24.50 -4.41
N ASN A 40 -21.45 25.44 -3.60
CA ASN A 40 -22.88 25.75 -3.54
C ASN A 40 -23.39 26.26 -4.91
N GLU A 41 -22.61 27.11 -5.58
CA GLU A 41 -22.90 27.59 -6.93
C GLU A 41 -22.87 26.44 -7.96
N PHE A 42 -21.85 25.58 -7.93
CA PHE A 42 -21.69 24.47 -8.88
C PHE A 42 -22.83 23.44 -8.79
N TYR A 43 -23.25 23.08 -7.57
CA TYR A 43 -24.32 22.10 -7.34
C TYR A 43 -25.73 22.71 -7.35
N SER A 44 -25.87 24.03 -7.52
CA SER A 44 -27.17 24.65 -7.82
C SER A 44 -27.77 24.13 -9.13
N ASP A 45 -26.91 23.73 -10.07
CA ASP A 45 -27.28 22.89 -11.22
C ASP A 45 -27.35 21.41 -10.80
N ALA A 46 -28.56 20.86 -10.80
CA ALA A 46 -28.79 19.47 -10.43
C ALA A 46 -28.04 18.44 -11.31
N SER A 47 -27.68 18.81 -12.54
CA SER A 47 -26.89 17.94 -13.45
C SER A 47 -25.44 17.75 -12.99
N ASN A 48 -24.95 18.60 -12.08
CA ASN A 48 -23.61 18.51 -11.52
C ASN A 48 -23.52 17.64 -10.28
N LYS A 49 -24.63 17.33 -9.59
CA LYS A 49 -24.65 16.49 -8.37
C LYS A 49 -23.83 15.19 -8.43
N PRO A 50 -23.81 14.42 -9.54
CA PRO A 50 -22.99 13.21 -9.61
C PRO A 50 -21.51 13.45 -9.90
N LYS A 51 -21.08 14.70 -10.14
CA LYS A 51 -19.71 15.04 -10.56
C LYS A 51 -18.89 15.51 -9.37
N ASN A 52 -17.60 15.18 -9.38
CA ASN A 52 -16.62 15.79 -8.48
C ASN A 52 -16.53 17.30 -8.76
N PHE A 53 -16.36 18.10 -7.71
CA PHE A 53 -16.14 19.53 -7.84
C PHE A 53 -14.67 19.80 -8.15
N LEU A 54 -14.39 20.56 -9.21
CA LEU A 54 -13.04 20.90 -9.65
C LEU A 54 -12.73 22.36 -9.30
N LEU A 55 -11.52 22.62 -8.80
CA LEU A 55 -11.08 23.94 -8.36
C LEU A 55 -9.59 24.17 -8.60
N LYS A 56 -9.15 25.42 -8.45
CA LYS A 56 -7.75 25.79 -8.56
C LYS A 56 -6.90 25.13 -7.45
N PRO A 57 -5.77 24.48 -7.79
CA PRO A 57 -4.88 23.87 -6.80
C PRO A 57 -4.41 24.84 -5.69
N SER A 58 -4.08 26.09 -6.04
CA SER A 58 -3.64 27.11 -5.09
C SER A 58 -4.70 27.45 -4.05
N LEU A 59 -5.98 27.54 -4.45
CA LEU A 59 -7.10 27.77 -3.53
C LEU A 59 -7.32 26.57 -2.60
N ALA A 60 -7.30 25.36 -3.17
CA ALA A 60 -7.37 24.11 -2.42
C ALA A 60 -6.26 24.01 -1.36
N TYR A 61 -5.01 24.22 -1.76
CA TYR A 61 -3.86 24.18 -0.87
C TYR A 61 -3.93 25.27 0.21
N ALA A 62 -4.38 26.48 -0.13
CA ALA A 62 -4.58 27.55 0.84
C ALA A 62 -5.65 27.19 1.90
N CYS A 63 -6.72 26.50 1.52
CA CYS A 63 -7.72 26.00 2.49
C CYS A 63 -7.11 24.96 3.44
N LEU A 64 -6.43 23.94 2.90
CA LEU A 64 -5.74 22.93 3.73
C LEU A 64 -4.74 23.58 4.70
N LYS A 65 -3.96 24.56 4.22
CA LYS A 65 -3.00 25.30 5.04
C LYS A 65 -3.64 26.23 6.08
N SER A 66 -4.92 26.57 5.92
CA SER A 66 -5.66 27.40 6.88
C SER A 66 -6.31 26.59 8.01
N SER A 67 -6.28 25.25 7.95
CA SER A 67 -6.90 24.38 8.96
C SER A 67 -6.32 24.64 10.36
N GLU A 68 -7.14 25.01 11.34
CA GLU A 68 -6.65 25.21 12.70
C GLU A 68 -6.20 23.88 13.34
N ILE A 69 -5.24 23.91 14.26
CA ILE A 69 -4.75 22.71 14.97
C ILE A 69 -5.04 22.83 16.46
N ASP A 70 -5.62 21.77 17.04
CA ASP A 70 -5.68 21.60 18.48
C ASP A 70 -4.44 20.82 18.95
N ASN A 71 -3.49 21.55 19.54
CA ASN A 71 -2.21 20.99 19.99
C ASN A 71 -2.36 19.89 21.05
N GLN A 72 -3.40 19.95 21.89
CA GLN A 72 -3.63 18.96 22.93
C GLN A 72 -4.22 17.67 22.33
N LEU A 73 -5.17 17.79 21.41
CA LEU A 73 -5.70 16.64 20.68
C LEU A 73 -4.63 16.01 19.79
N ALA A 74 -3.82 16.81 19.08
CA ALA A 74 -2.72 16.33 18.26
C ALA A 74 -1.67 15.56 19.09
N THR A 75 -1.29 16.07 20.25
CA THR A 75 -0.35 15.37 21.16
C THR A 75 -0.94 14.05 21.66
N SER A 76 -2.22 14.06 22.06
CA SER A 76 -2.92 12.86 22.54
C SER A 76 -3.11 11.83 21.42
N TYR A 77 -3.33 12.30 20.19
CA TYR A 77 -3.43 11.46 19.00
C TYR A 77 -2.16 10.66 18.78
N VAL A 78 -0.99 11.30 18.84
CA VAL A 78 0.29 10.59 18.67
C VAL A 78 0.52 9.55 19.76
N ALA A 79 0.14 9.86 21.01
CA ALA A 79 0.27 8.92 22.12
C ALA A 79 -0.53 7.63 21.89
N GLU A 80 -1.79 7.75 21.43
CA GLU A 80 -2.61 6.59 21.09
C GLU A 80 -2.15 5.89 19.81
N LEU A 81 -1.74 6.64 18.79
CA LEU A 81 -1.18 6.11 17.54
C LEU A 81 0.03 5.21 17.80
N LYS A 82 0.92 5.62 18.72
CA LYS A 82 2.14 4.88 19.08
C LYS A 82 1.85 3.48 19.62
N LYS A 83 0.70 3.27 20.29
CA LYS A 83 0.30 1.95 20.80
C LYS A 83 0.06 0.93 19.69
N TYR A 84 -0.30 1.37 18.48
CA TYR A 84 -0.43 0.53 17.30
C TYR A 84 0.90 0.40 16.54
N ILE A 85 1.59 1.52 16.32
CA ILE A 85 2.83 1.55 15.51
C ILE A 85 3.95 0.68 16.08
N GLN A 86 4.01 0.50 17.40
CA GLN A 86 5.00 -0.39 18.03
C GLN A 86 4.93 -1.85 17.57
N PHE A 87 3.87 -2.27 16.87
CA PHE A 87 3.76 -3.62 16.30
C PHE A 87 4.36 -3.77 14.90
N GLN A 88 4.86 -2.69 14.28
CA GLN A 88 5.61 -2.77 13.02
C GLN A 88 6.81 -3.71 13.20
N SER A 89 6.79 -4.87 12.56
CA SER A 89 7.76 -5.93 12.88
C SER A 89 9.19 -5.58 12.48
N SER A 90 9.35 -4.88 11.37
CA SER A 90 10.65 -4.47 10.84
C SER A 90 11.30 -3.30 11.59
N ILE A 91 10.68 -2.75 12.62
CA ILE A 91 11.10 -1.47 13.25
C ILE A 91 12.54 -1.49 13.79
N ALA A 92 13.00 -2.63 14.29
CA ALA A 92 14.37 -2.80 14.78
C ALA A 92 15.43 -2.64 13.67
N TYR A 93 15.07 -2.98 12.43
CA TYR A 93 15.94 -2.96 11.26
C TYR A 93 15.91 -1.63 10.51
N LEU A 94 14.92 -0.76 10.79
CA LEU A 94 14.84 0.59 10.22
C LEU A 94 15.84 1.55 10.89
N LYS A 95 16.15 1.33 12.17
CA LYS A 95 16.93 2.26 12.99
C LYS A 95 18.40 1.87 13.02
N ARG A 96 19.26 2.75 12.49
CA ARG A 96 20.71 2.64 12.67
C ARG A 96 21.07 2.99 14.12
N LYS A 97 21.38 1.98 14.92
CA LYS A 97 22.08 2.18 16.20
C LYS A 97 23.56 2.50 15.89
N ALA A 98 24.32 3.01 16.87
CA ALA A 98 25.74 3.32 16.66
C ALA A 98 26.46 2.17 15.93
N LEU A 99 27.41 2.48 15.03
CA LEU A 99 28.01 1.55 14.06
C LEU A 99 28.54 0.23 14.65
N ASN A 100 28.80 0.18 15.96
CA ASN A 100 29.29 -1.00 16.68
C ASN A 100 28.17 -1.81 17.38
N VAL A 101 26.89 -1.49 17.16
CA VAL A 101 25.72 -2.05 17.89
C VAL A 101 24.71 -2.73 16.97
N SER A 102 24.40 -2.15 15.81
CA SER A 102 23.52 -2.76 14.80
C SER A 102 24.01 -2.41 13.39
N PRO A 103 24.21 -3.40 12.49
CA PRO A 103 24.59 -3.13 11.11
C PRO A 103 23.39 -2.76 10.21
N TYR A 104 22.18 -2.61 10.77
CA TYR A 104 20.95 -2.36 10.02
C TYR A 104 20.41 -0.91 10.15
N PRO A 105 19.74 -0.36 9.12
CA PRO A 105 19.64 -0.94 7.78
C PRO A 105 21.04 -1.04 7.14
N PRO A 106 21.27 -2.00 6.22
CA PRO A 106 22.58 -2.22 5.62
C PRO A 106 23.18 -0.93 5.06
N ALA A 107 24.51 -0.81 5.01
CA ALA A 107 25.15 0.42 4.55
C ALA A 107 24.82 0.77 3.09
N ASP A 108 24.49 -0.24 2.30
CA ASP A 108 24.04 -0.22 0.91
C ASP A 108 22.50 -0.25 0.77
N TYR A 109 21.76 -0.21 1.88
CA TYR A 109 20.31 0.02 1.82
C TYR A 109 20.05 1.39 1.22
N PHE A 110 19.18 1.42 0.21
CA PHE A 110 18.99 2.61 -0.61
C PHE A 110 18.51 3.84 0.19
N TYR A 111 17.73 3.61 1.25
CA TYR A 111 17.06 4.67 2.01
C TYR A 111 17.76 4.97 3.35
N PRO A 112 17.65 6.20 3.85
CA PRO A 112 18.20 6.55 5.15
C PRO A 112 17.52 5.76 6.27
N ALA A 113 18.25 5.59 7.38
CA ALA A 113 17.69 4.98 8.57
C ALA A 113 16.58 5.85 9.20
N VAL A 114 15.59 5.18 9.79
CA VAL A 114 14.40 5.80 10.39
C VAL A 114 14.20 5.31 11.80
N ASP A 115 14.07 6.25 12.75
CA ASP A 115 13.57 5.96 14.09
C ASP A 115 12.06 6.24 14.12
N LEU A 116 11.24 5.23 13.83
CA LEU A 116 9.79 5.42 13.69
C LEU A 116 9.13 5.83 15.02
N LEU A 117 9.49 5.22 16.14
CA LEU A 117 8.94 5.60 17.45
C LEU A 117 9.49 6.93 17.95
N GLY A 118 10.78 7.19 17.74
CA GLY A 118 11.40 8.48 18.07
C GLY A 118 10.84 9.62 17.23
N GLY A 119 10.59 9.39 15.93
CA GLY A 119 9.94 10.36 15.06
C GLY A 119 8.52 10.72 15.52
N LEU A 120 7.76 9.75 16.03
CA LEU A 120 6.47 10.04 16.66
C LEU A 120 6.65 10.87 17.93
N ASP A 121 7.63 10.57 18.77
CA ASP A 121 7.94 11.39 19.95
C ASP A 121 8.31 12.83 19.57
N ASP A 122 9.04 13.02 18.48
CA ASP A 122 9.42 14.32 17.96
C ASP A 122 8.21 15.11 17.45
N ILE A 123 7.31 14.46 16.70
CA ILE A 123 6.05 15.04 16.24
C ILE A 123 5.16 15.44 17.43
N ALA A 124 5.03 14.57 18.44
CA ALA A 124 4.27 14.87 19.65
C ALA A 124 4.84 16.08 20.40
N ARG A 125 6.17 16.19 20.54
CA ARG A 125 6.83 17.35 21.18
C ARG A 125 6.58 18.64 20.41
N LYS A 126 6.68 18.62 19.07
CA LYS A 126 6.39 19.78 18.22
C LYS A 126 4.93 20.21 18.31
N ALA A 127 3.99 19.26 18.31
CA ALA A 127 2.57 19.54 18.51
C ALA A 127 2.33 20.20 19.88
N ALA A 128 2.88 19.65 20.96
CA ALA A 128 2.75 20.22 22.30
C ALA A 128 3.35 21.63 22.43
N ALA A 129 4.40 21.92 21.66
CA ALA A 129 5.04 23.25 21.60
C ALA A 129 4.27 24.27 20.73
N GLY A 130 3.30 23.81 19.92
CA GLY A 130 2.59 24.65 18.96
C GLY A 130 3.41 24.99 17.71
N ASP A 131 4.35 24.12 17.32
CA ASP A 131 5.26 24.36 16.20
C ASP A 131 4.67 24.06 14.82
N TYR A 132 3.47 23.46 14.76
CA TYR A 132 2.74 23.23 13.51
C TYR A 132 1.80 24.39 13.23
N ALA A 133 1.84 24.93 12.01
CA ALA A 133 1.00 26.07 11.63
C ALA A 133 -0.44 25.67 11.31
N SER A 134 -0.70 24.38 11.02
CA SER A 134 -2.02 23.88 10.66
C SER A 134 -2.16 22.38 10.94
N GLN A 135 -3.40 21.89 11.07
CA GLN A 135 -3.67 20.44 11.17
C GLN A 135 -3.13 19.67 9.97
N TYR A 136 -3.23 20.25 8.76
CA TYR A 136 -2.64 19.68 7.54
C TYR A 136 -1.12 19.45 7.65
N GLU A 137 -0.36 20.36 8.26
CA GLU A 137 1.09 20.18 8.41
C GLU A 137 1.45 19.07 9.40
N PHE A 138 0.68 18.94 10.49
CA PHE A 138 0.83 17.85 11.45
C PHE A 138 0.54 16.50 10.79
N ASP A 139 -0.58 16.40 10.07
CA ASP A 139 -0.98 15.22 9.31
C ASP A 139 0.06 14.84 8.24
N LEU A 140 0.58 15.83 7.50
CA LEU A 140 1.67 15.65 6.55
C LEU A 140 2.95 15.11 7.22
N ALA A 141 3.29 15.59 8.42
CA ALA A 141 4.46 15.11 9.15
C ALA A 141 4.32 13.64 9.55
N LEU A 142 3.13 13.22 9.98
CA LEU A 142 2.82 11.81 10.27
C LEU A 142 2.92 10.95 9.02
N ASN A 143 2.34 11.40 7.90
CA ASN A 143 2.39 10.67 6.64
C ASN A 143 3.83 10.50 6.11
N LYS A 144 4.64 11.58 6.14
CA LYS A 144 6.06 11.53 5.78
C LYS A 144 6.86 10.55 6.64
N LEU A 145 6.61 10.54 7.95
CA LEU A 145 7.26 9.59 8.85
C LEU A 145 6.87 8.14 8.51
N ALA A 146 5.58 7.86 8.28
CA ALA A 146 5.14 6.54 7.86
C ALA A 146 5.77 6.10 6.52
N TYR A 147 5.81 6.99 5.53
CA TYR A 147 6.37 6.68 4.20
C TYR A 147 7.89 6.53 4.21
N SER A 148 8.57 7.11 5.19
CA SER A 148 10.02 6.92 5.37
C SER A 148 10.39 5.47 5.75
N VAL A 149 9.43 4.67 6.23
CA VAL A 149 9.62 3.23 6.53
C VAL A 149 9.87 2.40 5.27
N LYS A 150 9.44 2.88 4.09
CA LYS A 150 9.58 2.19 2.80
C LYS A 150 8.98 0.80 2.81
N ASP A 151 7.80 0.73 3.41
CA ASP A 151 6.93 -0.42 3.49
C ASP A 151 5.49 0.03 3.21
N GLY A 152 4.92 -0.44 2.10
CA GLY A 152 3.52 -0.23 1.72
C GLY A 152 2.48 -0.80 2.68
N HIS A 153 2.85 -1.64 3.66
CA HIS A 153 1.95 -2.01 4.76
C HIS A 153 1.88 -0.93 5.85
N THR A 154 2.82 0.02 5.90
CA THR A 154 2.83 1.13 6.86
C THR A 154 2.21 2.38 6.25
N PHE A 155 0.95 2.63 6.56
CA PHE A 155 0.20 3.76 5.99
C PHE A 155 -0.74 4.38 7.03
N LEU A 156 -0.96 5.69 6.91
CA LEU A 156 -1.81 6.49 7.80
C LEU A 156 -2.75 7.35 6.95
N SER A 157 -4.07 7.19 7.13
CA SER A 157 -5.08 8.06 6.54
C SER A 157 -5.61 9.03 7.60
N THR A 158 -4.81 10.06 7.90
CA THR A 158 -5.15 11.10 8.88
C THR A 158 -6.32 11.97 8.41
N CYS A 159 -6.86 12.82 9.27
CA CYS A 159 -8.16 13.45 9.05
C CYS A 159 -8.21 14.43 7.87
N THR A 160 -7.08 15.03 7.48
CA THR A 160 -7.01 15.90 6.29
C THR A 160 -6.74 15.11 5.00
N SER A 161 -6.41 13.82 5.09
CA SER A 161 -6.07 12.96 3.96
C SER A 161 -7.26 12.81 3.02
N GLY A 162 -7.05 13.07 1.72
CA GLY A 162 -8.07 12.84 0.69
C GLY A 162 -9.28 13.79 0.72
N THR A 163 -9.33 14.74 1.68
CA THR A 163 -10.37 15.80 1.73
C THR A 163 -10.38 16.66 0.48
N ILE A 164 -9.19 16.96 -0.05
CA ILE A 164 -8.97 17.59 -1.35
C ILE A 164 -7.82 16.83 -2.02
N SER A 165 -8.03 16.40 -3.27
CA SER A 165 -7.04 15.68 -4.06
C SER A 165 -6.52 16.53 -5.21
N PHE A 166 -5.31 16.24 -5.69
CA PHE A 166 -4.66 17.00 -6.75
C PHE A 166 -4.34 16.09 -7.95
N GLN A 167 -4.44 16.65 -9.15
CA GLN A 167 -4.11 15.95 -10.39
C GLN A 167 -3.33 16.90 -11.31
N ARG A 168 -2.31 16.36 -11.97
CA ARG A 168 -1.63 17.07 -13.05
C ARG A 168 -2.47 16.99 -14.33
N GLY A 169 -2.89 18.14 -14.83
CA GLY A 169 -3.78 18.23 -15.97
C GLY A 169 -5.24 17.91 -15.69
N ARG A 170 -6.14 18.60 -16.41
CA ARG A 170 -7.56 18.24 -16.45
C ARG A 170 -7.77 16.89 -17.13
N GLU A 171 -7.05 16.67 -18.22
CA GLU A 171 -6.84 15.35 -18.81
C GLU A 171 -5.53 14.77 -18.25
N PRO A 172 -5.47 13.48 -17.92
CA PRO A 172 -4.26 12.86 -17.40
C PRO A 172 -3.04 13.03 -18.32
N LEU A 173 -1.85 13.10 -17.73
CA LEU A 173 -0.56 13.26 -18.42
C LEU A 173 0.31 12.00 -18.29
N PRO A 174 -0.13 10.84 -18.83
CA PRO A 174 0.61 9.59 -18.68
C PRO A 174 2.00 9.71 -19.31
N LEU A 175 3.03 9.49 -18.49
CA LEU A 175 4.42 9.36 -18.94
C LEU A 175 4.75 7.91 -19.18
N VAL A 176 5.66 7.65 -20.12
CA VAL A 176 6.30 6.34 -20.29
C VAL A 176 7.80 6.53 -20.40
N SER A 177 8.55 5.51 -19.97
CA SER A 177 10.00 5.46 -20.14
C SER A 177 10.32 4.35 -21.13
N VAL A 178 10.77 4.73 -22.33
CA VAL A 178 11.03 3.77 -23.42
C VAL A 178 12.37 4.01 -24.10
N THR A 179 12.90 2.94 -24.67
CA THR A 179 14.06 2.96 -25.55
C THR A 179 13.63 2.64 -26.99
N GLU A 180 14.14 3.40 -27.96
CA GLU A 180 13.78 3.24 -29.38
C GLU A 180 14.41 1.99 -30.00
N ASP A 181 15.68 1.74 -29.69
CA ASP A 181 16.48 0.64 -30.25
C ASP A 181 16.39 -0.66 -29.43
N GLY A 182 15.71 -0.63 -28.28
CA GLY A 182 15.64 -1.76 -27.35
C GLY A 182 16.88 -1.94 -26.47
N THR A 183 17.94 -1.14 -26.65
CA THR A 183 19.25 -1.34 -26.00
C THR A 183 19.75 -0.14 -25.22
N SER A 184 19.53 1.07 -25.73
CA SER A 184 19.96 2.32 -25.13
C SER A 184 19.18 2.62 -23.84
N ILE A 185 19.78 3.44 -22.96
CA ILE A 185 19.12 3.95 -21.76
C ILE A 185 17.79 4.64 -22.16
N PRO A 186 16.66 4.29 -21.53
CA PRO A 186 15.35 4.84 -21.87
C PRO A 186 15.27 6.34 -21.68
N LYS A 187 14.45 7.00 -22.51
CA LYS A 187 14.04 8.38 -22.30
C LYS A 187 12.57 8.45 -21.90
N VAL A 188 12.15 9.58 -21.35
CA VAL A 188 10.77 9.82 -20.92
C VAL A 188 9.98 10.48 -22.05
N TYR A 189 8.75 10.03 -22.26
CA TYR A 189 7.85 10.54 -23.29
C TYR A 189 6.43 10.65 -22.76
N LEU A 190 5.59 11.49 -23.37
CA LEU A 190 4.15 11.39 -23.18
C LEU A 190 3.62 10.17 -23.94
N LEU A 191 2.77 9.39 -23.30
CA LEU A 191 2.16 8.19 -23.90
C LEU A 191 1.40 8.51 -25.20
N ASN A 192 0.71 9.65 -25.25
CA ASN A 192 -0.06 10.05 -26.44
C ASN A 192 0.84 10.26 -27.66
N ASP A 193 2.06 10.75 -27.46
CA ASP A 193 3.01 10.94 -28.55
C ASP A 193 3.55 9.59 -29.05
N ILE A 194 3.72 8.62 -28.15
CA ILE A 194 4.06 7.24 -28.51
C ILE A 194 2.98 6.64 -29.42
N TYR A 195 1.70 6.77 -29.05
CA TYR A 195 0.59 6.31 -29.91
C TYR A 195 0.59 6.99 -31.29
N ALA A 196 0.86 8.29 -31.35
CA ALA A 196 0.89 9.05 -32.60
C ALA A 196 2.05 8.65 -33.54
N ALA A 197 3.13 8.09 -33.00
CA ALA A 197 4.38 7.88 -33.73
C ALA A 197 4.82 6.41 -33.86
N LEU A 198 3.94 5.44 -33.57
CA LEU A 198 4.29 4.00 -33.55
C LEU A 198 4.99 3.48 -34.82
N ASN A 199 4.77 4.12 -35.98
CA ASN A 199 5.30 3.69 -37.28
C ASN A 199 6.54 4.45 -37.76
N THR A 200 6.86 5.60 -37.16
CA THR A 200 7.94 6.50 -37.65
C THR A 200 8.91 6.94 -36.56
N PHE A 201 8.56 6.72 -35.28
CA PHE A 201 9.25 7.14 -34.06
C PHE A 201 9.89 8.54 -34.11
N SER A 202 9.20 9.50 -34.70
CA SER A 202 9.62 10.91 -34.67
C SER A 202 8.99 11.61 -33.45
N VAL A 203 9.39 11.22 -32.24
CA VAL A 203 8.87 11.79 -30.98
C VAL A 203 9.94 12.54 -30.21
N SER A 204 9.59 13.68 -29.63
CA SER A 204 10.50 14.43 -28.74
C SER A 204 10.39 13.91 -27.31
N SER A 205 11.52 13.60 -26.67
CA SER A 205 11.54 13.22 -25.25
C SER A 205 11.20 14.42 -24.37
N VAL A 206 10.66 14.15 -23.19
CA VAL A 206 10.54 15.12 -22.11
C VAL A 206 11.93 15.36 -21.53
N GLU A 207 12.38 16.60 -21.46
CA GLU A 207 13.69 16.98 -20.94
C GLU A 207 13.57 17.62 -19.55
N THR A 208 12.59 18.52 -19.38
CA THR A 208 12.37 19.19 -18.09
C THR A 208 10.90 19.28 -17.71
N ILE A 209 10.63 19.22 -16.41
CA ILE A 209 9.33 19.48 -15.81
C ILE A 209 9.48 20.70 -14.90
N ASN A 210 8.70 21.75 -15.15
CA ASN A 210 8.78 23.03 -14.45
C ASN A 210 10.17 23.70 -14.49
N GLY A 211 10.97 23.38 -15.52
CA GLY A 211 12.33 23.89 -15.71
C GLY A 211 13.42 23.03 -15.08
N ASP A 212 13.06 22.02 -14.28
CA ASP A 212 13.99 21.08 -13.66
C ASP A 212 14.14 19.80 -14.50
N ASP A 213 15.33 19.18 -14.47
CA ASP A 213 15.62 17.93 -15.18
C ASP A 213 14.60 16.84 -14.88
N VAL A 214 14.07 16.19 -15.93
CA VAL A 214 13.02 15.17 -15.80
C VAL A 214 13.47 13.98 -14.94
N GLY A 215 14.73 13.58 -15.02
CA GLY A 215 15.29 12.47 -14.25
C GLY A 215 15.32 12.80 -12.77
N ALA A 216 15.73 14.02 -12.41
CA ALA A 216 15.73 14.50 -11.02
C ALA A 216 14.32 14.61 -10.43
N VAL A 217 13.36 15.16 -11.18
CA VAL A 217 11.95 15.31 -10.74
C VAL A 217 11.32 13.94 -10.49
N LEU A 218 11.48 13.00 -11.41
CA LEU A 218 10.92 11.66 -11.30
C LEU A 218 11.66 10.81 -10.26
N GLY A 219 12.98 10.96 -10.14
CA GLY A 219 13.77 10.32 -9.08
C GLY A 219 13.28 10.72 -7.69
N THR A 220 13.14 12.02 -7.45
CA THR A 220 12.60 12.55 -6.18
C THR A 220 11.18 12.06 -5.92
N SER A 221 10.31 12.11 -6.95
CA SER A 221 8.93 11.63 -6.84
C SER A 221 8.84 10.13 -6.54
N ALA A 222 9.79 9.33 -7.04
CA ALA A 222 9.86 7.90 -6.77
C ALA A 222 10.39 7.63 -5.35
N GLU A 223 11.31 8.45 -4.86
CA GLU A 223 11.82 8.37 -3.49
C GLU A 223 10.80 8.77 -2.44
N ASP A 224 9.79 9.58 -2.80
CA ASP A 224 8.68 9.94 -1.90
C ASP A 224 7.69 8.79 -1.68
N LEU A 225 7.75 7.71 -2.46
CA LEU A 225 6.86 6.53 -2.35
C LEU A 225 7.41 5.45 -1.40
N THR A 226 6.67 4.35 -1.21
CA THR A 226 6.82 3.41 -0.08
C THR A 226 7.55 2.09 -0.43
N SER A 227 8.38 2.06 -1.47
CA SER A 227 9.01 0.83 -1.96
C SER A 227 10.37 1.10 -2.64
N ASP A 228 11.00 0.11 -3.26
CA ASP A 228 12.23 0.26 -4.06
C ASP A 228 12.13 1.41 -5.10
N PRO A 229 13.21 2.18 -5.35
CA PRO A 229 13.17 3.33 -6.25
C PRO A 229 12.85 2.98 -7.70
N ASP A 230 13.33 1.84 -8.21
CA ASP A 230 13.10 1.43 -9.58
C ASP A 230 11.65 0.95 -9.76
N ALA A 231 11.10 0.25 -8.77
CA ALA A 231 9.68 -0.09 -8.73
C ALA A 231 8.79 1.18 -8.61
N ASN A 232 9.16 2.13 -7.76
CA ASN A 232 8.43 3.39 -7.61
C ASN A 232 8.50 4.25 -8.88
N TYR A 233 9.64 4.28 -9.57
CA TYR A 233 9.76 4.93 -10.86
C TYR A 233 8.78 4.31 -11.87
N ASN A 234 8.67 2.97 -11.91
CA ASN A 234 7.67 2.30 -12.73
C ASN A 234 6.22 2.63 -12.34
N ARG A 235 5.93 2.93 -11.06
CA ARG A 235 4.60 3.40 -10.60
C ARG A 235 4.28 4.81 -11.08
N LEU A 236 5.28 5.68 -11.21
CA LEU A 236 5.08 7.04 -11.76
C LEU A 236 4.66 6.97 -13.23
N MET A 237 5.20 6.00 -13.96
CA MET A 237 4.91 5.77 -15.36
C MET A 237 3.55 5.11 -15.56
N TRP A 238 3.00 5.35 -16.74
CA TRP A 238 1.94 4.55 -17.28
C TRP A 238 2.43 3.13 -17.55
N ASN A 239 1.68 2.16 -17.07
CA ASN A 239 1.87 0.78 -17.44
C ASN A 239 0.51 0.10 -17.60
N TYR A 240 0.50 -0.88 -18.49
CA TYR A 240 -0.71 -1.58 -18.85
C TYR A 240 -1.17 -2.59 -17.80
N ALA A 241 -0.25 -3.07 -16.97
CA ALA A 241 -0.53 -4.09 -15.99
C ALA A 241 -1.29 -3.57 -14.77
N SER A 242 -1.13 -2.28 -14.42
CA SER A 242 -1.77 -1.65 -13.25
C SER A 242 -3.19 -1.16 -13.51
N GLY A 243 -3.52 -0.76 -14.76
CA GLY A 243 -4.80 -0.13 -15.06
C GLY A 243 -6.05 -1.02 -15.15
N PRO A 244 -5.98 -2.33 -15.47
CA PRO A 244 -7.13 -3.23 -15.41
C PRO A 244 -7.67 -3.43 -13.99
N VAL A 245 -6.80 -3.29 -12.99
CA VAL A 245 -7.11 -3.58 -11.59
C VAL A 245 -7.49 -2.30 -10.85
N SER A 246 -6.59 -1.31 -10.85
CA SER A 246 -6.83 0.01 -10.23
C SER A 246 -7.88 0.86 -10.95
N GLY A 247 -8.33 0.44 -12.14
CA GLY A 247 -9.18 1.24 -13.02
C GLY A 247 -8.50 2.50 -13.58
N SER A 248 -7.25 2.79 -13.21
CA SER A 248 -6.52 3.99 -13.63
C SER A 248 -5.36 3.64 -14.55
N LEU A 249 -5.43 4.14 -15.79
CA LEU A 249 -4.41 3.97 -16.82
C LEU A 249 -3.60 5.26 -16.96
N ASN A 250 -3.13 5.89 -15.88
CA ASN A 250 -2.53 7.23 -15.95
C ASN A 250 -1.14 7.37 -15.28
N GLY A 251 -0.70 6.39 -14.50
CA GLY A 251 0.53 6.47 -13.68
C GLY A 251 0.42 7.48 -12.52
N LEU A 252 1.27 7.33 -11.50
CA LEU A 252 1.29 8.23 -10.33
C LEU A 252 1.89 9.61 -10.62
N PHE A 253 2.51 9.81 -11.79
CA PHE A 253 2.87 11.16 -12.22
C PHE A 253 1.62 12.01 -12.51
N SER A 254 0.57 11.42 -13.11
CA SER A 254 -0.67 12.14 -13.40
C SER A 254 -1.54 12.29 -12.16
N ILE A 255 -1.72 11.18 -11.42
CA ILE A 255 -2.53 11.10 -10.21
C ILE A 255 -1.60 11.10 -9.00
N LEU A 256 -1.54 12.24 -8.32
CA LEU A 256 -0.56 12.48 -7.27
C LEU A 256 -0.88 11.69 -6.02
N SER A 257 0.16 11.27 -5.29
CA SER A 257 -0.05 10.68 -3.97
C SER A 257 -0.62 11.72 -2.99
N THR A 258 -1.22 11.25 -1.91
CA THR A 258 -1.74 12.11 -0.84
C THR A 258 -0.67 13.11 -0.39
N TYR A 259 -1.10 14.36 -0.16
CA TYR A 259 -0.27 15.49 0.28
C TYR A 259 0.75 16.06 -0.73
N GLN A 260 0.76 15.60 -1.98
CA GLN A 260 1.55 16.24 -3.03
C GLN A 260 0.78 17.40 -3.66
N TYR A 261 1.36 18.60 -3.59
CA TYR A 261 0.84 19.82 -4.22
C TYR A 261 1.63 20.15 -5.49
N PRO A 262 1.03 20.08 -6.69
CA PRO A 262 1.75 20.25 -7.95
C PRO A 262 1.86 21.71 -8.41
N GLY A 263 1.31 22.68 -7.67
CA GLY A 263 1.10 24.02 -8.18
C GLY A 263 -0.08 24.11 -9.15
N ASP A 264 -0.37 25.33 -9.64
CA ASP A 264 -1.47 25.55 -10.60
C ASP A 264 -1.15 25.09 -12.02
N PHE A 265 0.14 24.96 -12.36
CA PHE A 265 0.59 24.54 -13.69
C PHE A 265 1.71 23.52 -13.62
N THR A 266 1.75 22.63 -14.61
CA THR A 266 2.88 21.76 -14.92
C THR A 266 3.38 22.10 -16.32
N ASN A 267 4.64 22.55 -16.43
CA ASN A 267 5.27 22.86 -17.71
C ASN A 267 6.19 21.72 -18.14
N ILE A 268 5.88 21.09 -19.26
CA ILE A 268 6.67 19.98 -19.83
C ILE A 268 7.43 20.51 -21.04
N THR A 269 8.76 20.56 -20.98
CA THR A 269 9.61 20.98 -22.09
C THR A 269 10.22 19.77 -22.76
N PHE A 270 10.15 19.73 -24.09
CA PHE A 270 10.59 18.60 -24.90
C PHE A 270 11.95 18.85 -25.57
N SER A 271 12.57 17.79 -26.07
CA SER A 271 13.88 17.81 -26.74
C SER A 271 13.94 18.65 -28.01
N ASN A 272 12.79 18.99 -28.61
CA ASN A 272 12.69 19.90 -29.75
C ASN A 272 12.58 21.38 -29.35
N GLY A 273 12.63 21.68 -28.05
CA GLY A 273 12.53 23.03 -27.47
C GLY A 273 11.10 23.54 -27.28
N THR A 274 10.06 22.78 -27.63
CA THR A 274 8.67 23.18 -27.35
C THR A 274 8.34 22.94 -25.88
N THR A 275 7.36 23.67 -25.36
CA THR A 275 6.85 23.49 -23.99
C THR A 275 5.33 23.37 -24.02
N LEU A 276 4.82 22.31 -23.38
CA LEU A 276 3.41 22.12 -23.09
C LEU A 276 3.14 22.61 -21.66
N ALA A 277 2.43 23.71 -21.53
CA ALA A 277 1.93 24.20 -20.25
C ALA A 277 0.56 23.56 -19.97
N VAL A 278 0.44 22.87 -18.84
CA VAL A 278 -0.78 22.17 -18.44
C VAL A 278 -1.34 22.76 -17.16
N GLU A 279 -2.61 23.16 -17.16
CA GLU A 279 -3.31 23.58 -15.95
C GLU A 279 -3.65 22.35 -15.09
N ASN A 280 -3.16 22.37 -13.86
CA ASN A 280 -3.43 21.33 -12.86
C ASN A 280 -4.80 21.60 -12.21
N ILE A 281 -5.40 20.55 -11.66
CA ILE A 281 -6.69 20.65 -10.98
C ILE A 281 -6.58 20.11 -9.55
N ALA A 282 -7.30 20.74 -8.64
CA ALA A 282 -7.73 20.08 -7.42
C ALA A 282 -9.15 19.56 -7.63
N PHE A 283 -9.54 18.54 -6.87
CA PHE A 283 -10.91 18.06 -6.87
C PHE A 283 -11.36 17.59 -5.48
N ILE A 284 -12.66 17.74 -5.27
CA ILE A 284 -13.38 17.30 -4.07
C ILE A 284 -14.43 16.29 -4.51
N PRO A 285 -14.41 15.04 -3.97
CA PRO A 285 -15.39 14.03 -4.33
C PRO A 285 -16.81 14.46 -3.96
N THR A 286 -17.78 14.10 -4.80
CA THR A 286 -19.19 14.44 -4.55
C THR A 286 -19.68 13.92 -3.18
N GLY A 287 -20.40 14.78 -2.45
CA GLY A 287 -21.00 14.45 -1.16
C GLY A 287 -20.04 14.39 0.03
N THR A 288 -18.76 14.75 -0.13
CA THR A 288 -17.76 14.70 0.95
C THR A 288 -17.54 16.04 1.67
N TRP A 289 -18.00 17.14 1.07
CA TRP A 289 -17.84 18.50 1.60
C TRP A 289 -19.15 19.06 2.14
N ASP A 290 -19.09 19.72 3.30
CA ASP A 290 -20.25 20.32 3.95
C ASP A 290 -20.23 21.85 3.82
N LEU A 291 -21.41 22.44 3.61
CA LEU A 291 -21.55 23.88 3.40
C LEU A 291 -21.32 24.71 4.68
N THR A 292 -21.21 24.06 5.85
CA THR A 292 -20.82 24.71 7.10
C THR A 292 -19.32 25.01 7.17
N ILE A 293 -18.50 24.48 6.26
CA ILE A 293 -17.06 24.73 6.19
C ILE A 293 -16.80 26.13 5.63
N VAL A 294 -16.89 27.15 6.48
CA VAL A 294 -16.78 28.57 6.09
C VAL A 294 -15.38 29.17 6.27
N ASP A 295 -14.49 28.45 6.95
CA ASP A 295 -13.09 28.80 7.22
C ASP A 295 -12.28 27.55 7.62
N GLY A 296 -11.01 27.74 7.96
CA GLY A 296 -10.11 26.66 8.35
C GLY A 296 -10.43 26.03 9.70
N ASN A 297 -11.06 26.76 10.62
CA ASN A 297 -11.51 26.19 11.89
C ASN A 297 -12.69 25.24 11.67
N ALA A 298 -13.70 25.68 10.90
CA ALA A 298 -14.82 24.85 10.52
C ALA A 298 -14.39 23.61 9.71
N PHE A 299 -13.33 23.73 8.89
CA PHE A 299 -12.72 22.59 8.20
C PHE A 299 -12.17 21.56 9.19
N THR A 300 -11.36 21.99 10.15
CA THR A 300 -10.79 21.09 11.18
C THR A 300 -11.89 20.45 12.02
N GLU A 301 -12.88 21.24 12.44
CA GLU A 301 -14.01 20.72 13.22
C GLU A 301 -14.74 19.61 12.45
N TYR A 302 -15.05 19.85 11.17
CA TYR A 302 -15.81 18.91 10.35
C TYR A 302 -15.05 17.62 10.03
N PHE A 303 -13.78 17.71 9.59
CA PHE A 303 -13.02 16.54 9.13
C PHE A 303 -12.24 15.83 10.25
N CYS A 304 -11.85 16.55 11.30
CA CYS A 304 -10.92 16.04 12.30
C CYS A 304 -11.55 15.84 13.67
N VAL A 305 -12.32 16.80 14.21
CA VAL A 305 -12.77 16.76 15.61
C VAL A 305 -14.12 16.09 15.77
N ALA A 306 -15.14 16.53 15.03
CA ALA A 306 -16.49 15.98 15.12
C ALA A 306 -16.56 14.47 14.81
N PRO A 307 -15.85 13.94 13.79
CA PRO A 307 -15.89 12.50 13.47
C PRO A 307 -15.28 11.60 14.54
N ALA A 308 -14.45 12.14 15.44
CA ALA A 308 -13.83 11.38 16.53
C ALA A 308 -14.82 11.08 17.66
N ASN A 309 -15.90 11.86 17.76
CA ASN A 309 -16.91 11.81 18.83
C ASN A 309 -18.32 11.57 18.28
N PRO A 310 -18.66 10.33 17.87
CA PRO A 310 -19.95 10.03 17.23
C PRO A 310 -21.18 10.27 18.13
N ASN A 311 -21.00 10.44 19.44
CA ASN A 311 -22.07 10.77 20.39
C ASN A 311 -22.52 12.26 20.34
N LEU A 312 -21.80 13.14 19.63
CA LEU A 312 -22.13 14.57 19.50
C LEU A 312 -22.95 14.92 18.25
N THR A 313 -23.25 13.94 17.39
CA THR A 313 -24.01 14.17 16.15
C THR A 313 -25.21 13.23 16.04
N SER A 314 -26.40 13.71 16.41
CA SER A 314 -27.64 13.24 15.80
C SER A 314 -27.74 13.82 14.39
N SER A 315 -27.92 12.96 13.39
CA SER A 315 -28.13 13.26 11.97
C SER A 315 -26.99 13.98 11.23
N SER A 316 -26.15 13.19 10.56
CA SER A 316 -25.78 13.47 9.16
C SER A 316 -25.63 12.13 8.43
N ALA A 317 -26.19 12.07 7.24
CA ALA A 317 -26.22 10.87 6.41
C ALA A 317 -24.80 10.36 6.17
N SER A 318 -24.62 9.04 6.21
CA SER A 318 -23.47 8.40 5.56
C SER A 318 -23.33 9.00 4.16
N PRO A 319 -22.16 9.52 3.77
CA PRO A 319 -21.82 9.51 2.37
C PRO A 319 -21.56 8.05 2.03
N THR A 320 -22.62 7.33 1.67
CA THR A 320 -22.52 6.19 0.75
C THR A 320 -22.25 6.79 -0.62
N SER A 321 -21.03 7.30 -0.82
CA SER A 321 -20.50 7.62 -2.13
C SER A 321 -19.21 6.84 -2.35
N THR A 322 -19.33 5.51 -2.28
CA THR A 322 -18.63 4.67 -3.25
C THR A 322 -19.19 5.01 -4.63
N SER A 323 -18.75 6.13 -5.19
CA SER A 323 -18.73 6.26 -6.66
C SER A 323 -17.58 5.39 -7.18
N SER A 324 -17.70 4.08 -6.94
CA SER A 324 -17.07 3.11 -7.81
C SER A 324 -17.63 3.40 -9.21
N PRO A 325 -16.79 3.53 -10.25
CA PRO A 325 -17.29 3.53 -11.61
C PRO A 325 -18.20 2.31 -11.73
N THR A 326 -19.46 2.51 -12.14
CA THR A 326 -20.34 1.40 -12.46
C THR A 326 -19.73 0.74 -13.69
N PHE A 327 -18.89 -0.28 -13.47
CA PHE A 327 -18.37 -1.10 -14.54
C PHE A 327 -19.53 -1.95 -15.02
N GLY A 328 -20.23 -1.46 -16.04
CA GLY A 328 -21.21 -2.27 -16.76
C GLY A 328 -20.53 -3.53 -17.26
N THR A 329 -21.19 -4.68 -17.08
CA THR A 329 -20.95 -6.00 -17.69
C THR A 329 -19.48 -6.43 -17.80
N THR A 330 -19.06 -7.52 -17.14
CA THR A 330 -17.74 -8.17 -17.30
C THR A 330 -17.27 -8.16 -18.75
N ALA A 331 -16.45 -7.16 -19.09
CA ALA A 331 -15.94 -7.04 -20.45
C ALA A 331 -15.18 -8.33 -20.76
N PRO A 332 -15.34 -8.88 -21.98
CA PRO A 332 -14.72 -10.16 -22.32
C PRO A 332 -13.18 -10.07 -22.28
N THR A 333 -12.62 -8.86 -22.42
CA THR A 333 -11.19 -8.58 -22.25
C THR A 333 -10.91 -7.83 -20.95
N LEU A 334 -9.67 -7.90 -20.46
CA LEU A 334 -9.20 -6.95 -19.45
C LEU A 334 -9.15 -5.55 -20.06
N ARG A 335 -9.40 -4.50 -19.27
CA ARG A 335 -9.31 -3.12 -19.76
C ARG A 335 -7.93 -2.88 -20.37
N GLY A 336 -7.91 -2.30 -21.57
CA GLY A 336 -6.70 -2.15 -22.34
C GLY A 336 -6.44 -3.34 -23.27
N TYR A 337 -6.51 -4.60 -22.77
CA TYR A 337 -6.02 -5.82 -23.45
C TYR A 337 -6.66 -6.02 -24.84
N PRO A 338 -5.88 -6.14 -25.93
CA PRO A 338 -6.42 -6.27 -27.28
C PRO A 338 -6.86 -7.70 -27.63
N ILE A 339 -6.81 -8.63 -26.66
CA ILE A 339 -7.05 -10.05 -26.85
C ILE A 339 -8.04 -10.62 -25.86
N LEU A 340 -8.79 -11.62 -26.34
CA LEU A 340 -9.66 -12.43 -25.51
C LEU A 340 -8.81 -13.39 -24.65
N PRO A 341 -9.08 -13.47 -23.34
CA PRO A 341 -8.49 -14.47 -22.47
C PRO A 341 -9.08 -15.86 -22.75
N ILE A 342 -8.30 -16.90 -22.46
CA ILE A 342 -8.75 -18.30 -22.42
C ILE A 342 -9.67 -18.52 -21.22
N THR A 343 -9.26 -17.99 -20.06
CA THR A 343 -10.08 -17.89 -18.84
C THR A 343 -9.83 -16.53 -18.20
N LYS A 344 -10.85 -15.98 -17.55
CA LYS A 344 -10.74 -14.69 -16.87
C LYS A 344 -11.64 -14.66 -15.66
N ASP A 345 -11.07 -14.22 -14.55
CA ASP A 345 -11.80 -13.98 -13.33
C ASP A 345 -12.69 -12.72 -13.47
N PRO A 346 -13.97 -12.76 -13.03
CA PRO A 346 -14.90 -11.64 -13.15
C PRO A 346 -14.47 -10.38 -12.38
N ASN A 347 -13.59 -10.51 -11.39
CA ASN A 347 -13.02 -9.42 -10.59
C ASN A 347 -11.72 -8.85 -11.22
N ASN A 348 -11.33 -9.32 -12.41
CA ASN A 348 -10.12 -8.93 -13.13
C ASN A 348 -8.79 -9.22 -12.38
N GLN A 349 -8.83 -10.11 -11.38
CA GLN A 349 -7.66 -10.43 -10.55
C GLN A 349 -6.65 -11.29 -11.33
N VAL A 350 -7.15 -12.31 -12.02
CA VAL A 350 -6.36 -13.28 -12.77
C VAL A 350 -6.97 -13.57 -14.15
N ALA A 351 -6.12 -13.75 -15.15
CA ALA A 351 -6.54 -14.15 -16.50
C ALA A 351 -5.47 -14.99 -17.19
N GLY A 352 -5.93 -15.98 -17.96
CA GLY A 352 -5.11 -16.86 -18.76
C GLY A 352 -5.12 -16.49 -20.24
N TYR A 353 -3.96 -16.53 -20.90
CA TYR A 353 -3.81 -16.24 -22.32
C TYR A 353 -2.86 -17.25 -22.99
N TYR A 354 -2.83 -17.26 -24.32
CA TYR A 354 -1.81 -17.93 -25.13
C TYR A 354 -1.10 -16.93 -26.06
N LEU A 355 0.18 -17.18 -26.34
CA LEU A 355 0.87 -16.49 -27.43
C LEU A 355 0.50 -17.15 -28.77
N ASN A 356 -0.59 -16.69 -29.38
CA ASN A 356 -1.07 -17.20 -30.67
C ASN A 356 -0.34 -16.54 -31.86
N LYS A 357 0.98 -16.73 -31.90
CA LYS A 357 1.89 -16.26 -32.96
C LYS A 357 2.74 -17.43 -33.42
N THR A 358 3.04 -17.50 -34.72
CA THR A 358 3.91 -18.54 -35.27
C THR A 358 5.25 -18.59 -34.55
N GLY A 359 5.60 -19.75 -33.99
CA GLY A 359 6.82 -19.98 -33.21
C GLY A 359 6.66 -19.84 -31.68
N TYR A 360 5.47 -19.53 -31.19
CA TYR A 360 5.17 -19.30 -29.77
C TYR A 360 4.00 -20.16 -29.25
N GLU A 361 3.49 -21.08 -30.07
CA GLU A 361 2.25 -21.82 -29.83
C GLU A 361 2.30 -22.70 -28.56
N ASP A 362 3.48 -23.04 -28.09
CA ASP A 362 3.74 -23.84 -26.89
C ASP A 362 3.65 -23.04 -25.58
N THR A 363 3.40 -21.73 -25.65
CA THR A 363 3.49 -20.80 -24.51
C THR A 363 2.13 -20.34 -24.00
N ALA A 364 1.91 -20.58 -22.71
CA ALA A 364 0.81 -20.07 -21.90
C ALA A 364 1.24 -18.85 -21.08
N ILE A 365 0.29 -17.96 -20.78
CA ILE A 365 0.49 -16.80 -19.90
C ILE A 365 -0.56 -16.81 -18.80
N LEU A 366 -0.12 -16.87 -17.54
CA LEU A 366 -0.96 -16.63 -16.38
C LEU A 366 -0.67 -15.21 -15.88
N ARG A 367 -1.57 -14.27 -16.17
CA ARG A 367 -1.47 -12.90 -15.68
C ARG A 367 -2.18 -12.81 -14.34
N ILE A 368 -1.45 -12.43 -13.29
CA ILE A 368 -1.97 -12.21 -11.93
C ILE A 368 -1.76 -10.73 -11.58
N GLY A 369 -2.81 -9.92 -11.73
CA GLY A 369 -2.73 -8.48 -11.50
C GLY A 369 -2.88 -8.06 -10.05
N THR A 370 -3.52 -8.87 -9.24
CA THR A 370 -3.72 -8.64 -7.81
C THR A 370 -4.17 -9.94 -7.16
N PHE A 371 -3.93 -10.06 -5.86
CA PHE A 371 -4.58 -11.03 -4.98
C PHE A 371 -5.67 -10.37 -4.13
N ALA A 372 -5.90 -9.06 -4.28
CA ALA A 372 -6.88 -8.32 -3.50
C ALA A 372 -8.26 -8.41 -4.15
N ASN A 373 -9.31 -8.30 -3.33
CA ASN A 373 -10.66 -8.12 -3.84
C ASN A 373 -10.86 -6.65 -4.23
N GLU A 374 -10.66 -6.31 -5.51
CA GLU A 374 -10.76 -4.92 -5.99
C GLU A 374 -12.17 -4.53 -6.47
N THR A 375 -13.13 -5.47 -6.48
CA THR A 375 -14.52 -5.18 -6.87
C THR A 375 -15.50 -5.55 -5.77
N ALA A 376 -15.80 -4.57 -4.90
CA ALA A 376 -16.77 -4.69 -3.82
C ALA A 376 -18.24 -4.85 -4.29
N ASP A 377 -18.52 -4.75 -5.60
CA ASP A 377 -19.88 -4.62 -6.14
C ASP A 377 -20.42 -5.85 -6.90
N GLN A 378 -19.67 -6.96 -7.00
CA GLN A 378 -20.20 -8.22 -7.54
C GLN A 378 -20.74 -9.11 -6.40
N GLY A 379 -21.81 -8.65 -5.77
CA GLY A 379 -22.36 -9.15 -4.49
C GLY A 379 -22.80 -10.62 -4.41
N ASP A 380 -22.50 -11.47 -5.40
CA ASP A 380 -22.88 -12.88 -5.44
C ASP A 380 -21.71 -13.86 -5.70
N ILE A 381 -20.48 -13.41 -6.02
CA ILE A 381 -19.34 -14.29 -6.34
C ILE A 381 -18.20 -14.05 -5.35
N ASP A 382 -17.76 -15.09 -4.64
CA ASP A 382 -16.58 -15.01 -3.78
C ASP A 382 -15.33 -14.79 -4.65
N PRO A 383 -14.61 -13.65 -4.50
CA PRO A 383 -13.42 -13.34 -5.29
C PRO A 383 -12.29 -14.35 -5.11
N THR A 384 -12.20 -14.98 -3.93
CA THR A 384 -11.20 -16.02 -3.67
C THR A 384 -11.52 -17.26 -4.48
N GLU A 385 -12.80 -17.66 -4.50
CA GLU A 385 -13.26 -18.83 -5.25
C GLU A 385 -13.11 -18.62 -6.76
N SER A 386 -13.52 -17.46 -7.28
CA SER A 386 -13.44 -17.18 -8.72
C SER A 386 -12.00 -17.10 -9.21
N PHE A 387 -11.08 -16.59 -8.40
CA PHE A 387 -9.64 -16.62 -8.65
C PHE A 387 -9.12 -18.07 -8.76
N VAL A 388 -9.45 -18.91 -7.77
CA VAL A 388 -9.03 -20.32 -7.71
C VAL A 388 -9.54 -21.09 -8.91
N ASN A 389 -10.84 -20.96 -9.20
CA ASN A 389 -11.50 -21.61 -10.33
C ASN A 389 -10.88 -21.18 -11.66
N THR A 390 -10.66 -19.88 -11.87
CA THR A 390 -10.04 -19.36 -13.10
C THR A 390 -8.62 -19.91 -13.31
N THR A 391 -7.83 -19.98 -12.23
CA THR A 391 -6.46 -20.52 -12.26
C THR A 391 -6.47 -22.02 -12.59
N ARG A 392 -7.33 -22.80 -11.92
CA ARG A 392 -7.51 -24.23 -12.19
C ARG A 392 -7.90 -24.47 -13.64
N ASP A 393 -8.92 -23.77 -14.11
CA ASP A 393 -9.48 -23.96 -15.45
C ASP A 393 -8.47 -23.56 -16.54
N PHE A 394 -7.66 -22.53 -16.29
CA PHE A 394 -6.57 -22.16 -17.18
C PHE A 394 -5.51 -23.26 -17.31
N LEU A 395 -5.04 -23.81 -16.18
CA LEU A 395 -4.03 -24.87 -16.19
C LEU A 395 -4.57 -26.15 -16.84
N ALA A 396 -5.86 -26.44 -16.69
CA ALA A 396 -6.53 -27.53 -17.39
C ALA A 396 -6.58 -27.29 -18.91
N ALA A 397 -6.92 -26.08 -19.34
CA ALA A 397 -6.90 -25.70 -20.75
C ALA A 397 -5.49 -25.78 -21.35
N ALA A 398 -4.49 -25.23 -20.65
CA ALA A 398 -3.09 -25.27 -21.07
C ALA A 398 -2.60 -26.71 -21.27
N ARG A 399 -3.03 -27.64 -20.41
CA ARG A 399 -2.75 -29.07 -20.58
C ARG A 399 -3.45 -29.65 -21.81
N ALA A 400 -4.74 -29.37 -21.99
CA ALA A 400 -5.51 -29.88 -23.12
C ALA A 400 -4.93 -29.40 -24.47
N ASP A 401 -4.40 -28.19 -24.49
CA ASP A 401 -3.81 -27.56 -25.67
C ASP A 401 -2.29 -27.77 -25.79
N ASN A 402 -1.73 -28.70 -25.01
CA ASN A 402 -0.31 -29.10 -25.02
C ASN A 402 0.69 -27.94 -24.86
N LYS A 403 0.37 -26.97 -23.98
CA LYS A 403 1.32 -25.92 -23.61
C LYS A 403 2.45 -26.51 -22.78
N THR A 404 3.68 -26.12 -23.08
CA THR A 404 4.88 -26.62 -22.41
C THR A 404 5.67 -25.52 -21.71
N LYS A 405 5.39 -24.25 -22.01
CA LYS A 405 6.01 -23.07 -21.39
C LYS A 405 4.96 -22.20 -20.71
N LEU A 406 5.32 -21.59 -19.59
CA LEU A 406 4.46 -20.69 -18.82
C LEU A 406 5.18 -19.38 -18.50
N ILE A 407 4.57 -18.26 -18.86
CA ILE A 407 4.92 -16.94 -18.34
C ILE A 407 3.92 -16.60 -17.23
N ILE A 408 4.41 -16.35 -16.03
CA ILE A 408 3.62 -15.80 -14.92
C ILE A 408 3.87 -14.30 -14.90
N ASP A 409 2.92 -13.52 -15.38
CA ASP A 409 3.02 -12.05 -15.41
C ASP A 409 2.37 -11.46 -14.16
N VAL A 410 3.22 -10.93 -13.27
CA VAL A 410 2.83 -10.27 -12.01
C VAL A 410 3.07 -8.76 -12.05
N SER A 411 3.27 -8.18 -13.24
CA SER A 411 3.48 -6.74 -13.39
C SER A 411 2.33 -5.95 -12.78
N GLY A 412 2.63 -4.86 -12.06
CA GLY A 412 1.64 -4.04 -11.35
C GLY A 412 0.98 -4.68 -10.13
N ASN A 413 1.35 -5.90 -9.73
CA ASN A 413 0.65 -6.61 -8.66
C ASN A 413 1.03 -6.12 -7.25
N GLY A 414 0.12 -5.38 -6.62
CA GLY A 414 0.30 -4.84 -5.27
C GLY A 414 0.11 -5.84 -4.12
N GLY A 415 -0.28 -7.08 -4.41
CA GLY A 415 -0.55 -8.12 -3.41
C GLY A 415 -2.03 -8.31 -3.11
N GLY A 416 -2.39 -8.62 -1.86
CA GLY A 416 -3.76 -8.92 -1.44
C GLY A 416 -3.85 -10.13 -0.53
N ASN A 417 -4.77 -11.05 -0.80
CA ASN A 417 -4.98 -12.23 0.04
C ASN A 417 -3.74 -13.15 0.04
N THR A 418 -3.08 -13.26 1.20
CA THR A 418 -1.79 -13.96 1.37
C THR A 418 -1.91 -15.49 1.33
N ILE A 419 -3.13 -16.04 1.29
CA ILE A 419 -3.33 -17.49 1.11
C ILE A 419 -3.23 -17.92 -0.36
N LEU A 420 -3.65 -17.07 -1.30
CA LEU A 420 -3.71 -17.39 -2.73
C LEU A 420 -2.34 -17.69 -3.37
N PRO A 421 -1.21 -17.09 -2.95
CA PRO A 421 0.12 -17.52 -3.36
C PRO A 421 0.38 -19.03 -3.16
N ASN A 422 -0.06 -19.59 -2.02
CA ASN A 422 0.08 -21.02 -1.74
C ASN A 422 -0.72 -21.85 -2.74
N GLU A 423 -1.95 -21.43 -3.05
CA GLU A 423 -2.82 -22.11 -4.01
C GLU A 423 -2.21 -22.14 -5.42
N VAL A 424 -1.75 -20.97 -5.91
CA VAL A 424 -1.15 -20.87 -7.24
C VAL A 424 0.13 -21.72 -7.32
N PHE A 425 1.01 -21.59 -6.33
CA PHE A 425 2.28 -22.31 -6.31
C PHE A 425 2.05 -23.83 -6.29
N ARG A 426 1.18 -24.34 -5.41
CA ARG A 426 0.89 -25.77 -5.33
C ARG A 426 0.23 -26.33 -6.59
N ARG A 427 -0.53 -25.53 -7.35
CA ARG A 427 -1.08 -25.98 -8.64
C ARG A 427 -0.04 -26.07 -9.74
N ILE A 428 1.01 -25.25 -9.69
CA ILE A 428 2.10 -25.25 -10.67
C ILE A 428 3.16 -26.29 -10.30
N PHE A 429 3.55 -26.36 -9.02
CA PHE A 429 4.58 -27.24 -8.46
C PHE A 429 4.02 -28.09 -7.30
N PRO A 430 3.12 -29.06 -7.56
CA PRO A 430 2.43 -29.81 -6.51
C PRO A 430 3.31 -30.70 -5.63
N ASN A 431 4.57 -30.89 -6.00
CA ASN A 431 5.53 -31.73 -5.28
C ASN A 431 6.51 -30.91 -4.43
N ILE A 432 6.37 -29.58 -4.39
CA ILE A 432 7.20 -28.68 -3.59
C ILE A 432 6.31 -28.08 -2.50
N GLU A 433 6.73 -28.20 -1.25
CA GLU A 433 6.01 -27.65 -0.11
C GLU A 433 6.40 -26.18 0.10
N PRO A 434 5.44 -25.23 0.02
CA PRO A 434 5.67 -23.82 0.34
C PRO A 434 6.39 -23.64 1.68
N TYR A 435 7.47 -22.85 1.66
CA TYR A 435 8.26 -22.54 2.84
C TYR A 435 7.58 -21.45 3.68
N GLY A 436 7.52 -20.21 3.18
CA GLY A 436 6.71 -19.12 3.74
C GLY A 436 6.90 -18.86 5.25
N LEU A 437 8.15 -18.78 5.72
CA LEU A 437 8.42 -18.48 7.13
C LEU A 437 8.17 -17.02 7.45
N ALA A 438 7.44 -16.78 8.54
CA ALA A 438 7.21 -15.45 9.04
C ALA A 438 7.26 -15.38 10.56
N ARG A 439 7.52 -14.18 11.08
CA ARG A 439 7.56 -13.92 12.54
C ARG A 439 6.89 -12.61 12.89
N LEU A 440 6.53 -12.48 14.17
CA LEU A 440 5.98 -11.27 14.77
C LEU A 440 7.01 -10.62 15.68
N ARG A 441 7.06 -9.29 15.69
CA ARG A 441 7.73 -8.55 16.76
C ARG A 441 6.97 -8.70 18.07
N GLY A 442 7.71 -9.08 19.10
CA GLY A 442 7.28 -9.07 20.48
C GLY A 442 7.44 -7.69 21.12
N ASN A 443 6.48 -7.34 21.95
CA ASN A 443 6.47 -6.13 22.77
C ASN A 443 5.51 -6.36 23.95
N PRO A 444 5.48 -5.49 24.99
CA PRO A 444 4.62 -5.71 26.15
C PRO A 444 3.13 -5.90 25.82
N ALA A 445 2.62 -5.23 24.79
CA ALA A 445 1.23 -5.41 24.34
C ALA A 445 1.03 -6.74 23.59
N ALA A 446 1.99 -7.18 22.78
CA ALA A 446 1.97 -8.50 22.13
C ALA A 446 1.98 -9.65 23.15
N GLU A 447 2.76 -9.51 24.22
CA GLU A 447 2.83 -10.48 25.31
C GLU A 447 1.47 -10.62 26.02
N LEU A 448 0.81 -9.49 26.31
CA LEU A 448 -0.54 -9.50 26.90
C LEU A 448 -1.59 -10.17 26.00
N TYR A 449 -1.54 -9.95 24.68
CA TYR A 449 -2.39 -10.68 23.74
C TYR A 449 -2.10 -12.18 23.78
N GLY A 450 -0.82 -12.55 23.73
CA GLY A 450 -0.38 -13.94 23.75
C GLY A 450 -0.79 -14.70 25.01
N GLU A 451 -0.58 -14.11 26.18
CA GLU A 451 -1.02 -14.64 27.46
C GLU A 451 -2.56 -14.82 27.51
N ALA A 452 -3.30 -13.82 27.02
CA ALA A 452 -4.77 -13.86 27.03
C ALA A 452 -5.31 -15.00 26.14
N PHE A 453 -4.79 -15.16 24.94
CA PHE A 453 -5.24 -16.23 24.02
C PHE A 453 -4.70 -17.61 24.41
N ALA A 454 -3.52 -17.68 25.03
CA ALA A 454 -2.97 -18.94 25.56
C ALA A 454 -3.78 -19.48 26.75
N ALA A 455 -4.41 -18.60 27.54
CA ALA A 455 -5.23 -19.00 28.68
C ALA A 455 -6.50 -19.80 28.27
N VAL A 456 -6.95 -19.65 27.02
CA VAL A 456 -8.11 -20.39 26.50
C VAL A 456 -7.73 -21.86 26.28
N PRO A 457 -8.42 -22.82 26.92
CA PRO A 457 -8.12 -24.24 26.76
C PRO A 457 -8.63 -24.78 25.42
N ASP A 458 -8.03 -25.86 24.91
CA ASP A 458 -8.33 -26.41 23.59
C ASP A 458 -9.81 -26.83 23.45
N GLU A 459 -10.41 -27.33 24.53
CA GLU A 459 -11.82 -27.74 24.57
C GLU A 459 -12.78 -26.57 24.30
N ALA A 460 -12.36 -25.33 24.59
CA ALA A 460 -13.18 -24.15 24.33
C ALA A 460 -13.28 -23.80 22.83
N PHE A 461 -12.36 -24.30 22.00
CA PHE A 461 -12.39 -24.11 20.55
C PHE A 461 -13.19 -25.17 19.80
N VAL A 462 -13.58 -26.26 20.47
CA VAL A 462 -14.42 -27.30 19.85
C VAL A 462 -15.76 -26.69 19.44
N ILE A 463 -16.09 -26.82 18.16
CA ILE A 463 -17.39 -26.40 17.61
C ILE A 463 -18.44 -27.44 17.98
N THR A 464 -19.53 -26.99 18.60
CA THR A 464 -20.63 -27.82 19.10
C THR A 464 -21.94 -27.44 18.43
N SER A 465 -22.92 -28.34 18.46
CA SER A 465 -24.27 -28.06 17.92
C SER A 465 -25.01 -26.91 18.63
N SER A 466 -24.55 -26.49 19.81
CA SER A 466 -25.08 -25.32 20.53
C SER A 466 -24.46 -23.99 20.10
N ASP A 467 -23.35 -24.01 19.36
CA ASP A 467 -22.72 -22.78 18.88
C ASP A 467 -23.49 -22.26 17.68
N ASN A 468 -24.00 -21.03 17.79
CA ASN A 468 -24.50 -20.31 16.62
C ASN A 468 -23.33 -19.76 15.78
N ASP A 469 -23.62 -19.32 14.56
CA ASP A 469 -22.60 -18.82 13.61
C ASP A 469 -21.69 -17.73 14.21
N THR A 470 -22.23 -16.87 15.08
CA THR A 470 -21.45 -15.83 15.76
C THR A 470 -20.40 -16.41 16.69
N ILE A 471 -20.77 -17.39 17.52
CA ILE A 471 -19.82 -18.06 18.43
C ILE A 471 -18.84 -18.91 17.65
N GLN A 472 -19.28 -19.60 16.60
CA GLN A 472 -18.38 -20.37 15.73
C GLN A 472 -17.32 -19.46 15.09
N ASN A 473 -17.75 -18.33 14.51
CA ASN A 473 -16.84 -17.35 13.93
C ASN A 473 -15.87 -16.77 14.98
N LEU A 474 -16.38 -16.44 16.17
CA LEU A 474 -15.55 -15.93 17.26
C LEU A 474 -14.48 -16.95 17.68
N LYS A 475 -14.84 -18.23 17.87
CA LYS A 475 -13.89 -19.31 18.19
C LYS A 475 -12.81 -19.41 17.12
N ALA A 476 -13.19 -19.43 15.84
CA ALA A 476 -12.25 -19.47 14.73
C ALA A 476 -11.31 -18.24 14.73
N ARG A 477 -11.85 -17.02 14.89
CA ARG A 477 -11.06 -15.77 14.90
C ARG A 477 -10.10 -15.66 16.07
N VAL A 478 -10.49 -16.15 17.25
CA VAL A 478 -9.60 -16.23 18.43
C VAL A 478 -8.53 -17.29 18.20
N PHE A 479 -8.91 -18.46 17.69
CA PHE A 479 -7.97 -19.55 17.37
C PHE A 479 -6.89 -19.09 16.38
N THR A 480 -7.29 -18.35 15.33
CA THR A 480 -6.42 -17.84 14.28
C THR A 480 -5.85 -16.45 14.57
N SER A 481 -5.98 -15.95 15.80
CA SER A 481 -5.35 -14.66 16.18
C SER A 481 -3.83 -14.72 15.94
N PRO A 482 -3.18 -13.65 15.45
CA PRO A 482 -1.73 -13.65 15.28
C PRO A 482 -0.94 -14.00 16.55
N TRP A 483 -1.51 -13.70 17.73
CA TRP A 483 -0.90 -14.00 19.04
C TRP A 483 -1.41 -15.30 19.68
N SER A 484 -2.25 -16.08 18.98
CA SER A 484 -2.54 -17.45 19.38
C SER A 484 -1.42 -18.36 18.91
N TYR A 485 -0.80 -19.14 19.79
CA TYR A 485 0.22 -20.12 19.39
C TYR A 485 -0.32 -21.21 18.46
N ARG A 486 -1.66 -21.38 18.40
CA ARG A 486 -2.36 -22.38 17.58
C ARG A 486 -2.56 -21.91 16.13
N SER A 487 -2.35 -20.63 15.86
CA SER A 487 -2.64 -20.07 14.53
C SER A 487 -1.52 -20.32 13.51
N TRP A 488 -0.37 -20.84 13.95
CA TRP A 488 0.82 -21.11 13.16
C TRP A 488 1.40 -22.48 13.51
N VAL A 489 2.17 -23.03 12.58
CA VAL A 489 2.99 -24.23 12.79
C VAL A 489 4.47 -23.86 12.66
N THR A 490 5.34 -24.75 13.11
CA THR A 490 6.79 -24.61 13.00
C THR A 490 7.24 -24.77 11.55
N GLU A 491 8.54 -24.56 11.32
CA GLU A 491 9.17 -24.81 10.01
C GLU A 491 8.96 -26.26 9.52
N ASP A 492 8.97 -27.24 10.43
CA ASP A 492 8.75 -28.66 10.16
C ASP A 492 7.27 -29.09 10.28
N LEU A 493 6.35 -28.11 10.19
CA LEU A 493 4.90 -28.31 10.18
C LEU A 493 4.35 -29.01 11.45
N GLN A 494 5.01 -28.80 12.60
CA GLN A 494 4.54 -29.25 13.91
C GLN A 494 3.76 -28.13 14.61
N ASN A 495 2.82 -28.52 15.46
CA ASN A 495 2.09 -27.56 16.29
C ASN A 495 2.99 -26.99 17.38
N TYR A 496 2.89 -25.69 17.63
CA TYR A 496 3.43 -25.10 18.86
C TYR A 496 2.67 -25.61 20.09
N THR A 497 3.36 -25.72 21.22
CA THR A 497 2.81 -26.29 22.46
C THR A 497 2.33 -25.24 23.45
N GLY A 498 2.57 -23.96 23.19
CA GLY A 498 2.18 -22.86 24.05
C GLY A 498 2.70 -21.51 23.57
N TRP A 499 2.30 -20.43 24.25
CA TRP A 499 2.81 -19.09 23.96
C TRP A 499 4.30 -18.97 24.36
N SER A 500 4.62 -18.93 25.66
CA SER A 500 6.01 -18.82 26.14
C SER A 500 6.55 -20.06 26.87
N SER A 501 5.76 -21.13 26.94
CA SER A 501 6.12 -22.36 27.65
C SER A 501 5.73 -23.62 26.87
N GLY A 502 6.26 -24.76 27.30
CA GLY A 502 6.12 -26.06 26.64
C GLY A 502 7.40 -26.46 25.90
N ASP A 503 7.36 -27.62 25.24
CA ASP A 503 8.52 -28.18 24.54
C ASP A 503 8.88 -27.39 23.27
N ASN A 504 7.87 -26.76 22.65
CA ASN A 504 8.03 -25.92 21.46
C ASN A 504 7.13 -24.67 21.54
N PRO A 505 7.54 -23.65 22.31
CA PRO A 505 6.77 -22.42 22.48
C PRO A 505 6.86 -21.52 21.23
N TYR A 506 5.79 -20.78 20.95
CA TYR A 506 5.72 -19.84 19.82
C TYR A 506 6.44 -18.50 20.09
N TYR A 507 6.55 -18.10 21.36
CA TYR A 507 7.20 -16.87 21.83
C TYR A 507 8.05 -17.13 23.09
N PRO A 508 9.20 -17.85 22.97
CA PRO A 508 10.20 -17.99 24.03
C PRO A 508 11.02 -16.71 24.29
N PRO A 509 10.56 -15.55 23.83
CA PRO A 509 11.14 -14.68 22.78
C PRO A 509 12.46 -15.12 22.10
N VAL A 510 12.55 -14.91 20.78
CA VAL A 510 13.80 -14.95 20.02
C VAL A 510 14.36 -13.54 19.89
N GLU A 511 15.59 -13.32 20.38
CA GLU A 511 16.25 -12.02 20.26
C GLU A 511 16.96 -11.91 18.90
N ASN A 512 16.53 -10.96 18.07
CA ASN A 512 17.24 -10.59 16.84
C ASN A 512 17.40 -9.06 16.79
N ASN A 513 18.61 -8.59 16.47
CA ASN A 513 18.90 -7.15 16.35
C ASN A 513 18.46 -6.31 17.58
N HIS A 514 18.64 -6.87 18.79
CA HIS A 514 18.27 -6.26 20.09
C HIS A 514 16.77 -5.96 20.22
N ASP A 515 15.94 -6.79 19.60
CA ASP A 515 14.49 -6.78 19.75
C ASP A 515 13.98 -8.22 19.85
N ASN A 516 12.79 -8.40 20.39
CA ASN A 516 12.23 -9.72 20.64
C ASN A 516 11.23 -10.08 19.54
N PHE A 517 11.22 -11.34 19.13
CA PHE A 517 10.31 -11.89 18.13
C PHE A 517 9.73 -13.23 18.56
N THR A 518 8.63 -13.63 17.92
CA THR A 518 8.20 -15.04 17.94
C THR A 518 9.23 -15.91 17.25
N THR A 519 9.18 -17.22 17.50
CA THR A 519 9.77 -18.17 16.57
C THR A 519 9.18 -17.95 15.17
N THR A 520 9.96 -18.26 14.15
CA THR A 520 9.46 -18.29 12.77
C THR A 520 8.51 -19.46 12.61
N GLY A 521 7.37 -19.23 11.97
CA GLY A 521 6.42 -20.29 11.68
C GLY A 521 5.87 -20.20 10.27
N ARG A 522 4.93 -21.09 9.97
CA ARG A 522 4.17 -21.14 8.71
C ARG A 522 2.67 -21.15 8.97
N ILE A 523 1.93 -20.85 7.91
CA ILE A 523 0.47 -20.99 7.88
C ILE A 523 0.09 -22.49 8.06
N PRO A 524 -0.87 -22.81 8.95
CA PRO A 524 -1.31 -24.19 9.17
C PRO A 524 -2.29 -24.62 8.06
N THR A 525 -1.76 -25.09 6.93
CA THR A 525 -2.55 -25.47 5.74
C THR A 525 -3.45 -26.70 5.94
N ASN A 526 -3.28 -27.43 7.05
CA ASN A 526 -4.08 -28.61 7.42
C ASN A 526 -4.87 -28.37 8.73
N SER A 527 -5.52 -27.22 8.86
CA SER A 527 -6.34 -26.86 10.04
C SER A 527 -7.74 -26.43 9.64
N THR A 528 -8.76 -27.15 10.11
CA THR A 528 -10.18 -26.86 9.82
C THR A 528 -10.58 -25.46 10.30
N LEU A 529 -10.17 -25.07 11.52
CA LEU A 529 -10.47 -23.74 12.05
C LEU A 529 -9.76 -22.64 11.26
N TYR A 530 -8.57 -22.92 10.72
CA TYR A 530 -7.91 -21.99 9.81
C TYR A 530 -8.70 -21.84 8.50
N THR A 531 -9.11 -22.96 7.89
CA THR A 531 -9.93 -22.98 6.67
C THR A 531 -11.25 -22.19 6.83
N GLU A 532 -11.90 -22.27 7.98
CA GLU A 532 -13.10 -21.46 8.28
C GLU A 532 -12.82 -19.95 8.18
N THR A 533 -11.65 -19.50 8.65
CA THR A 533 -11.28 -18.07 8.59
C THR A 533 -10.86 -17.59 7.20
N THR A 534 -10.55 -18.51 6.30
CA THR A 534 -10.23 -18.25 4.89
C THR A 534 -11.44 -18.45 3.97
N GLY A 535 -12.67 -18.39 4.50
CA GLY A 535 -13.89 -18.54 3.71
C GLY A 535 -14.10 -19.96 3.17
N GLY A 536 -13.53 -20.97 3.82
CA GLY A 536 -13.64 -22.36 3.38
C GLY A 536 -12.64 -22.76 2.29
N LEU A 537 -11.67 -21.90 1.94
CA LEU A 537 -10.65 -22.25 0.94
C LEU A 537 -9.84 -23.48 1.38
N ILE A 538 -9.94 -24.55 0.60
CA ILE A 538 -9.11 -25.75 0.73
C ILE A 538 -7.99 -25.67 -0.31
N LEU A 539 -6.74 -25.69 0.15
CA LEU A 539 -5.58 -25.56 -0.73
C LEU A 539 -5.32 -26.84 -1.51
N TYR A 540 -5.02 -26.72 -2.80
CA TYR A 540 -4.60 -27.82 -3.65
C TYR A 540 -3.32 -28.49 -3.13
N GLY A 541 -3.26 -29.82 -3.17
CA GLY A 541 -2.13 -30.60 -2.64
C GLY A 541 -2.18 -30.88 -1.13
N THR A 542 -3.20 -30.42 -0.42
CA THR A 542 -3.45 -30.81 0.97
C THR A 542 -4.17 -32.16 1.06
N PRO A 543 -4.24 -32.83 2.23
CA PRO A 543 -5.02 -34.06 2.38
C PRO A 543 -6.50 -33.91 2.00
N ALA A 544 -7.07 -32.71 2.17
CA ALA A 544 -8.46 -32.41 1.84
C ALA A 544 -8.69 -32.14 0.33
N GLU A 545 -7.65 -31.75 -0.41
CA GLU A 545 -7.68 -31.58 -1.87
C GLU A 545 -6.37 -32.15 -2.47
N PRO A 546 -6.25 -33.49 -2.58
CA PRO A 546 -5.00 -34.13 -2.95
C PRO A 546 -4.61 -33.87 -4.41
N VAL A 547 -3.32 -34.06 -4.72
CA VAL A 547 -2.79 -33.93 -6.08
C VAL A 547 -3.41 -34.99 -6.99
N THR A 548 -4.32 -34.58 -7.86
CA THR A 548 -5.03 -35.43 -8.82
C THR A 548 -4.49 -35.31 -10.24
N VAL A 549 -3.66 -34.32 -10.52
CA VAL A 549 -3.18 -33.99 -11.87
C VAL A 549 -1.65 -33.88 -11.83
N PRO A 550 -0.90 -34.51 -12.76
CA PRO A 550 0.55 -34.39 -12.81
C PRO A 550 1.00 -32.94 -13.02
N GLN A 551 2.17 -32.58 -12.51
CA GLN A 551 2.80 -31.29 -12.79
C GLN A 551 2.87 -31.02 -14.31
N LEU A 552 2.44 -29.82 -14.75
CA LEU A 552 2.38 -29.46 -16.18
C LEU A 552 3.70 -28.92 -16.70
N PHE A 553 4.32 -28.01 -15.94
CA PHE A 553 5.53 -27.29 -16.34
C PHE A 553 6.70 -27.68 -15.45
N THR A 554 7.90 -27.86 -16.01
CA THR A 554 9.13 -27.92 -15.21
C THR A 554 9.60 -26.51 -14.88
N PRO A 555 10.37 -26.28 -13.80
CA PRO A 555 10.80 -24.94 -13.43
C PRO A 555 11.52 -24.15 -14.54
N GLU A 556 12.31 -24.82 -15.38
CA GLU A 556 13.05 -24.22 -16.50
C GLU A 556 12.13 -23.72 -17.63
N ASN A 557 10.89 -24.21 -17.65
CA ASN A 557 9.84 -23.81 -18.59
C ASN A 557 8.85 -22.82 -17.98
N VAL A 558 9.14 -22.29 -16.79
CA VAL A 558 8.35 -21.23 -16.14
C VAL A 558 9.22 -19.98 -16.02
N ILE A 559 8.64 -18.81 -16.30
CA ILE A 559 9.29 -17.51 -16.12
C ILE A 559 8.35 -16.57 -15.38
N VAL A 560 8.89 -15.81 -14.42
CA VAL A 560 8.17 -14.68 -13.82
C VAL A 560 8.52 -13.40 -14.57
N LEU A 561 7.51 -12.73 -15.13
CA LEU A 561 7.61 -11.36 -15.64
C LEU A 561 7.08 -10.39 -14.58
N THR A 562 7.86 -9.36 -14.28
CA THR A 562 7.53 -8.32 -13.29
C THR A 562 8.02 -6.95 -13.76
N ASP A 563 7.44 -5.88 -13.24
CA ASP A 563 7.93 -4.50 -13.35
C ASP A 563 8.49 -4.01 -11.99
N GLY A 564 8.77 -4.94 -11.08
CA GLY A 564 9.26 -4.67 -9.73
C GLY A 564 8.18 -4.20 -8.75
N ILE A 565 6.96 -3.86 -9.19
CA ILE A 565 5.88 -3.38 -8.30
C ILE A 565 5.40 -4.46 -7.34
N CYS A 566 5.59 -5.73 -7.71
CA CYS A 566 5.24 -6.93 -6.94
C CYS A 566 5.43 -6.73 -5.43
N ALA A 567 4.32 -6.76 -4.67
CA ALA A 567 4.30 -6.50 -3.24
C ALA A 567 3.40 -7.50 -2.47
N SER A 568 3.64 -7.63 -1.16
CA SER A 568 2.82 -8.41 -0.22
C SER A 568 2.59 -9.84 -0.72
N ALA A 569 1.34 -10.29 -0.90
CA ALA A 569 1.04 -11.62 -1.46
C ALA A 569 1.80 -11.94 -2.78
N CYS A 570 2.04 -10.95 -3.65
CA CYS A 570 2.85 -11.16 -4.85
C CYS A 570 4.30 -11.54 -4.50
N SER A 571 4.89 -10.86 -3.52
CA SER A 571 6.25 -11.17 -3.07
C SER A 571 6.36 -12.60 -2.54
N ILE A 572 5.32 -13.10 -1.84
CA ILE A 572 5.25 -14.48 -1.35
C ILE A 572 5.24 -15.48 -2.52
N LEU A 573 4.40 -15.25 -3.54
CA LEU A 573 4.36 -16.13 -4.70
C LEU A 573 5.72 -16.13 -5.44
N THR A 574 6.26 -14.94 -5.71
CA THR A 574 7.54 -14.82 -6.42
C THR A 574 8.69 -15.42 -5.62
N GLU A 575 8.66 -15.32 -4.29
CA GLU A 575 9.59 -16.03 -3.42
C GLU A 575 9.47 -17.56 -3.57
N PHE A 576 8.28 -18.14 -3.48
CA PHE A 576 8.10 -19.58 -3.64
C PHE A 576 8.63 -20.05 -5.00
N LEU A 577 8.28 -19.32 -6.06
CA LEU A 577 8.73 -19.61 -7.42
C LEU A 577 10.27 -19.56 -7.55
N THR A 578 10.90 -18.52 -7.01
CA THR A 578 12.34 -18.28 -7.18
C THR A 578 13.21 -19.08 -6.21
N ARG A 579 12.87 -19.13 -4.92
CA ARG A 579 13.66 -19.79 -3.88
C ARG A 579 13.45 -21.30 -3.84
N GLU A 580 12.21 -21.75 -4.00
CA GLU A 580 11.86 -23.16 -3.78
C GLU A 580 11.80 -23.96 -5.07
N ALA A 581 11.34 -23.32 -6.15
CA ALA A 581 11.28 -23.94 -7.48
C ALA A 581 12.41 -23.51 -8.43
N ASN A 582 13.25 -22.53 -8.08
CA ASN A 582 14.33 -22.00 -8.95
C ASN A 582 13.85 -21.44 -10.30
N VAL A 583 12.61 -20.93 -10.33
CA VAL A 583 12.05 -20.21 -11.49
C VAL A 583 12.80 -18.90 -11.69
N LYS A 584 13.12 -18.58 -12.94
CA LYS A 584 13.86 -17.36 -13.31
C LYS A 584 12.94 -16.16 -13.51
N THR A 585 13.49 -14.98 -13.30
CA THR A 585 12.76 -13.70 -13.34
C THR A 585 13.28 -12.78 -14.45
N ILE A 586 12.34 -12.13 -15.13
CA ILE A 586 12.60 -11.02 -16.04
C ILE A 586 11.88 -9.79 -15.50
N VAL A 587 12.63 -8.72 -15.24
CA VAL A 587 12.09 -7.43 -14.82
C VAL A 587 12.14 -6.41 -15.96
N VAL A 588 11.08 -5.61 -16.12
CA VAL A 588 10.99 -4.56 -17.14
C VAL A 588 10.94 -3.15 -16.53
N GLY A 589 11.70 -2.22 -17.11
CA GLY A 589 11.69 -0.80 -16.73
C GLY A 589 12.72 -0.42 -15.66
N GLY A 590 12.28 0.37 -14.67
CA GLY A 590 13.11 1.02 -13.65
C GLY A 590 13.63 2.38 -14.10
N ARG A 591 14.39 3.06 -13.23
CA ARG A 591 15.01 4.35 -13.54
C ARG A 591 15.93 4.23 -14.76
N PRO A 592 16.12 5.32 -15.54
CA PRO A 592 16.90 5.32 -16.77
C PRO A 592 18.41 5.28 -16.47
N GLN A 593 18.87 4.13 -15.98
CA GLN A 593 20.26 3.86 -15.61
C GLN A 593 20.60 2.40 -15.94
N GLU A 594 21.87 2.15 -16.26
CA GLU A 594 22.41 0.80 -16.39
C GLU A 594 22.41 0.09 -15.02
N GLY A 595 22.39 -1.25 -15.03
CA GLY A 595 22.48 -2.07 -13.83
C GLY A 595 21.25 -2.94 -13.57
N PRO A 596 21.29 -3.77 -12.51
CA PRO A 596 20.20 -4.67 -12.16
C PRO A 596 18.98 -3.90 -11.65
N MET A 597 17.85 -4.60 -11.57
CA MET A 597 16.63 -4.14 -10.90
C MET A 597 16.01 -5.33 -10.16
N GLN A 598 15.37 -5.08 -9.02
CA GLN A 598 14.75 -6.15 -8.24
C GLN A 598 13.53 -6.74 -8.94
N ALA A 599 13.38 -8.06 -8.86
CA ALA A 599 12.14 -8.73 -9.29
C ALA A 599 10.96 -8.36 -8.36
N ILE A 600 11.26 -8.21 -7.08
CA ILE A 600 10.33 -7.79 -6.02
C ILE A 600 10.87 -6.48 -5.43
N GLY A 601 10.39 -5.34 -5.91
CA GLY A 601 10.72 -4.03 -5.37
C GLY A 601 9.66 -3.47 -4.42
N GLY A 602 8.45 -4.06 -4.38
CA GLY A 602 7.41 -3.71 -3.42
C GLY A 602 7.66 -4.23 -2.01
N THR A 603 6.70 -4.06 -1.10
CA THR A 603 6.73 -4.63 0.25
C THR A 603 6.92 -6.14 0.22
N LYS A 604 7.85 -6.67 1.01
CA LYS A 604 8.13 -8.11 1.16
C LYS A 604 7.58 -8.70 2.46
N GLY A 605 6.91 -7.89 3.29
CA GLY A 605 6.26 -8.34 4.51
C GLY A 605 5.15 -9.37 4.25
N ALA A 606 5.04 -10.37 5.12
CA ALA A 606 4.13 -11.51 4.95
C ALA A 606 2.69 -11.24 5.42
N GLN A 607 2.46 -10.17 6.19
CA GLN A 607 1.12 -9.83 6.69
C GLN A 607 0.99 -8.33 6.98
N ALA A 608 0.09 -7.66 6.25
CA ALA A 608 -0.43 -6.36 6.64
C ALA A 608 -1.43 -6.52 7.79
N TYR A 609 -1.53 -5.53 8.69
CA TYR A 609 -2.53 -5.54 9.74
C TYR A 609 -3.04 -4.14 10.03
N THR A 610 -4.35 -3.97 9.95
CA THR A 610 -4.97 -2.65 10.12
C THR A 610 -5.18 -2.32 11.60
N PHE A 611 -5.32 -1.04 11.91
CA PHE A 611 -5.61 -0.62 13.29
C PHE A 611 -7.00 -1.08 13.73
N ASN A 612 -7.93 -1.23 12.79
CA ASN A 612 -9.21 -1.86 13.04
C ASN A 612 -9.07 -3.35 13.44
N ASN A 613 -8.11 -4.07 12.86
CA ASN A 613 -7.83 -5.45 13.30
C ASN A 613 -7.28 -5.48 14.72
N PHE A 614 -6.42 -4.55 15.12
CA PHE A 614 -5.97 -4.42 16.53
C PHE A 614 -7.13 -4.16 17.48
N ALA A 615 -8.00 -3.19 17.16
CA ALA A 615 -9.18 -2.90 17.97
C ALA A 615 -10.10 -4.13 18.11
N THR A 616 -10.25 -4.90 17.03
CA THR A 616 -11.01 -6.15 17.03
C THR A 616 -10.36 -7.20 17.94
N GLN A 617 -9.04 -7.37 17.89
CA GLN A 617 -8.33 -8.29 18.77
C GLN A 617 -8.49 -7.90 20.23
N THR A 618 -8.33 -6.62 20.57
CA THR A 618 -8.59 -6.10 21.92
C THR A 618 -10.02 -6.37 22.38
N ALA A 619 -11.01 -6.22 21.50
CA ALA A 619 -12.41 -6.54 21.82
C ALA A 619 -12.61 -8.03 22.13
N TYR A 620 -11.89 -8.94 21.47
CA TYR A 620 -12.00 -10.38 21.72
C TYR A 620 -11.61 -10.80 23.13
N LEU A 621 -10.76 -10.04 23.84
CA LEU A 621 -10.37 -10.32 25.22
C LEU A 621 -11.57 -10.27 26.18
N ASN A 622 -12.58 -9.46 25.86
CA ASN A 622 -13.82 -9.35 26.63
C ASN A 622 -14.94 -10.27 26.11
N SER A 623 -14.65 -11.12 25.11
CA SER A 623 -15.63 -12.03 24.52
C SER A 623 -15.91 -13.24 25.42
N PRO A 624 -17.06 -13.94 25.26
CA PRO A 624 -17.36 -15.15 26.03
C PRO A 624 -16.39 -16.31 25.78
N VAL A 625 -15.57 -16.24 24.72
CA VAL A 625 -14.56 -17.27 24.41
C VAL A 625 -13.27 -17.07 25.20
N VAL A 626 -12.88 -15.81 25.48
CA VAL A 626 -11.58 -15.48 26.09
C VAL A 626 -11.73 -15.05 27.55
N ARG A 627 -12.66 -14.13 27.84
CA ARG A 627 -12.79 -13.50 29.16
C ARG A 627 -12.91 -14.49 30.33
N PRO A 628 -13.64 -15.62 30.23
CA PRO A 628 -13.77 -16.58 31.33
C PRO A 628 -12.45 -17.21 31.78
N TYR A 629 -11.43 -17.20 30.91
CA TYR A 629 -10.14 -17.82 31.16
C TYR A 629 -9.04 -16.81 31.52
N MET A 630 -9.32 -15.50 31.39
CA MET A 630 -8.38 -14.45 31.79
C MET A 630 -8.48 -14.14 33.29
N SER A 631 -7.33 -13.99 33.95
CA SER A 631 -7.29 -13.46 35.31
C SER A 631 -7.66 -11.97 35.33
N ASP A 632 -8.21 -11.48 36.44
CA ASP A 632 -8.54 -10.06 36.59
C ASP A 632 -7.30 -9.17 36.55
N GLU A 633 -6.14 -9.68 37.00
CA GLU A 633 -4.86 -8.96 36.88
C GLU A 633 -4.45 -8.77 35.42
N LEU A 634 -4.53 -9.83 34.61
CA LEU A 634 -4.21 -9.78 33.18
C LEU A 634 -5.16 -8.82 32.46
N ALA A 635 -6.46 -8.90 32.75
CA ALA A 635 -7.45 -8.00 32.18
C ALA A 635 -7.19 -6.52 32.56
N ALA A 636 -6.77 -6.24 33.80
CA ALA A 636 -6.43 -4.89 34.24
C ALA A 636 -5.19 -4.32 33.51
N LYS A 637 -4.14 -5.14 33.31
CA LYS A 637 -2.95 -4.73 32.53
C LYS A 637 -3.30 -4.49 31.07
N ALA A 638 -4.09 -5.39 30.46
CA ALA A 638 -4.56 -5.25 29.10
C ALA A 638 -5.32 -3.91 28.89
N ASN A 639 -6.21 -3.55 29.83
CA ASN A 639 -7.01 -2.32 29.79
C ASN A 639 -6.22 -1.00 29.86
N THR A 640 -4.92 -1.04 30.13
CA THR A 640 -4.07 0.17 30.17
C THR A 640 -3.01 0.20 29.08
N THR A 641 -2.70 -0.96 28.50
CA THR A 641 -1.55 -1.14 27.59
C THR A 641 -1.97 -1.31 26.14
N LEU A 642 -3.09 -2.00 25.88
CA LEU A 642 -3.45 -2.41 24.53
C LEU A 642 -4.00 -1.25 23.67
N PRO A 643 -3.74 -1.27 22.35
CA PRO A 643 -4.39 -0.37 21.42
C PRO A 643 -5.88 -0.67 21.28
N GLY A 644 -6.66 0.28 20.77
CA GLY A 644 -8.10 0.08 20.47
C GLY A 644 -9.04 0.22 21.65
N LEU A 645 -8.54 0.58 22.83
CA LEU A 645 -9.36 0.89 24.02
C LEU A 645 -9.85 2.34 24.06
N VAL A 646 -9.00 3.25 23.56
CA VAL A 646 -9.28 4.67 23.46
C VAL A 646 -9.35 5.01 21.97
N ASN A 647 -10.43 5.66 21.55
CA ASN A 647 -10.54 6.16 20.19
C ASN A 647 -9.44 7.19 19.92
N LEU A 648 -8.92 7.21 18.70
CA LEU A 648 -8.06 8.30 18.27
C LEU A 648 -8.84 9.62 18.39
N PRO A 649 -8.28 10.67 19.03
CA PRO A 649 -8.98 11.92 19.32
C PRO A 649 -9.14 12.83 18.10
N LEU A 650 -8.62 12.42 16.94
CA LEU A 650 -8.75 13.11 15.65
C LEU A 650 -9.09 12.07 14.56
N GLY A 651 -9.88 12.50 13.57
CA GLY A 651 -10.37 11.66 12.49
C GLY A 651 -11.56 10.80 12.91
N SER A 652 -11.85 9.74 12.16
CA SER A 652 -12.97 8.85 12.45
C SER A 652 -12.51 7.48 12.96
N PRO A 653 -13.22 6.84 13.91
CA PRO A 653 -12.98 5.43 14.25
C PRO A 653 -13.08 4.50 13.03
N ARG A 654 -13.90 4.85 12.02
CA ARG A 654 -13.98 4.09 10.75
C ARG A 654 -12.68 4.16 9.97
N SER A 655 -11.93 5.24 10.10
CA SER A 655 -10.67 5.42 9.40
C SER A 655 -9.63 4.42 9.85
N LEU A 656 -9.74 3.76 11.02
CA LEU A 656 -8.79 2.74 11.50
C LEU A 656 -8.57 1.58 10.52
N ALA A 657 -9.51 1.32 9.60
CA ALA A 657 -9.33 0.35 8.51
C ALA A 657 -8.30 0.83 7.46
N ASN A 658 -8.05 2.14 7.39
CA ASN A 658 -7.11 2.82 6.49
C ASN A 658 -5.82 3.24 7.23
N TYR A 659 -5.49 2.55 8.32
CA TYR A 659 -4.19 2.62 9.00
C TYR A 659 -3.64 1.21 9.05
N GLY A 660 -2.37 1.04 8.72
CA GLY A 660 -1.75 -0.27 8.66
C GLY A 660 -0.31 -0.27 9.14
N ILE A 661 0.15 -1.45 9.55
CA ILE A 661 1.55 -1.81 9.73
C ILE A 661 1.84 -3.15 9.07
N ASN A 662 3.12 -3.42 8.81
CA ASN A 662 3.60 -4.78 8.57
C ASN A 662 3.64 -5.52 9.90
N LEU A 663 2.69 -6.43 10.09
CA LEU A 663 2.62 -7.24 11.31
C LEU A 663 3.59 -8.40 11.25
N ARG A 664 3.80 -9.03 10.09
CA ARG A 664 4.75 -10.15 9.96
C ARG A 664 5.88 -9.84 9.00
N ASP A 665 7.10 -9.99 9.51
CA ASP A 665 8.28 -10.06 8.66
C ASP A 665 8.27 -11.41 7.94
N ASN A 666 8.63 -11.40 6.65
CA ASN A 666 8.92 -12.61 5.90
C ASN A 666 10.42 -12.93 6.03
N ILE A 667 10.76 -14.17 6.36
CA ILE A 667 12.13 -14.59 6.71
C ILE A 667 12.61 -15.65 5.72
N PRO A 668 13.78 -15.45 5.06
CA PRO A 668 14.29 -16.43 4.11
C PRO A 668 14.73 -17.73 4.81
N PRO A 669 14.78 -18.85 4.08
CA PRO A 669 15.30 -20.12 4.60
C PRO A 669 16.78 -20.01 5.00
N GLY A 670 17.13 -20.60 6.14
CA GLY A 670 18.50 -20.71 6.62
C GLY A 670 19.13 -19.40 7.12
N ASP A 671 18.32 -18.39 7.42
CA ASP A 671 18.79 -17.10 7.96
C ASP A 671 18.77 -17.06 9.49
N ASP A 672 19.90 -17.46 10.09
CA ASP A 672 20.12 -17.40 11.54
C ASP A 672 20.14 -15.96 12.09
N ALA A 673 20.46 -14.96 11.26
CA ALA A 673 20.45 -13.56 11.67
C ALA A 673 19.02 -13.01 11.74
N GLY A 674 18.07 -13.69 11.10
CA GLY A 674 16.65 -13.34 11.08
C GLY A 674 16.42 -11.99 10.40
N ILE A 675 17.05 -11.73 9.27
CA ILE A 675 16.90 -10.52 8.49
C ILE A 675 15.57 -10.61 7.72
N PRO A 676 14.64 -9.66 7.92
CA PRO A 676 13.44 -9.61 7.10
C PRO A 676 13.78 -9.42 5.63
N LEU A 677 13.09 -10.13 4.73
CA LEU A 677 13.26 -9.99 3.28
C LEU A 677 13.09 -8.53 2.80
N GLN A 678 12.36 -7.70 3.54
CA GLN A 678 12.22 -6.27 3.31
C GLN A 678 13.57 -5.52 3.17
N PHE A 679 14.64 -6.02 3.81
CA PHE A 679 15.98 -5.44 3.76
C PHE A 679 16.96 -6.20 2.87
N VAL A 680 16.46 -7.18 2.12
CA VAL A 680 17.25 -8.03 1.25
C VAL A 680 17.05 -7.59 -0.19
N PHE A 681 18.13 -7.15 -0.85
CA PHE A 681 18.11 -6.83 -2.28
C PHE A 681 18.18 -8.10 -3.13
N GLU A 682 17.23 -8.27 -4.04
CA GLU A 682 17.10 -9.46 -4.87
C GLU A 682 16.94 -9.07 -6.35
N PRO A 683 18.05 -8.99 -7.10
CA PRO A 683 17.98 -8.62 -8.50
C PRO A 683 17.29 -9.71 -9.32
N ALA A 684 16.55 -9.30 -10.33
CA ALA A 684 16.06 -10.23 -11.35
C ALA A 684 17.23 -10.80 -12.15
N ASN A 685 17.07 -12.01 -12.70
CA ASN A 685 18.09 -12.61 -13.57
C ASN A 685 18.35 -11.74 -14.81
N CYS A 686 17.28 -11.19 -15.37
CA CYS A 686 17.29 -10.40 -16.58
C CYS A 686 16.53 -9.09 -16.37
N ARG A 687 17.15 -7.96 -16.70
CA ARG A 687 16.46 -6.67 -16.81
C ARG A 687 16.33 -6.27 -18.28
N ILE A 688 15.14 -5.84 -18.66
CA ILE A 688 14.85 -5.24 -19.97
C ILE A 688 14.21 -3.87 -19.84
N TYR A 689 14.29 -3.07 -20.90
CA TYR A 689 13.57 -1.80 -20.99
C TYR A 689 12.34 -1.91 -21.89
N TYR A 690 11.34 -1.09 -21.59
CA TYR A 690 10.21 -0.93 -22.49
C TYR A 690 10.65 -0.29 -23.81
N THR A 691 10.02 -0.73 -24.89
CA THR A 691 10.07 -0.13 -26.22
C THR A 691 8.68 0.46 -26.54
N PRO A 692 8.55 1.30 -27.58
CA PRO A 692 7.26 1.87 -27.97
C PRO A 692 6.19 0.80 -28.22
N GLN A 693 6.57 -0.36 -28.74
CA GLN A 693 5.65 -1.46 -29.03
C GLN A 693 5.33 -2.30 -27.79
N THR A 694 6.30 -2.53 -26.91
CA THR A 694 6.10 -3.38 -25.72
C THR A 694 5.40 -2.65 -24.59
N VAL A 695 5.55 -1.32 -24.47
CA VAL A 695 4.87 -0.54 -23.43
C VAL A 695 3.35 -0.54 -23.62
N ILE A 696 2.86 -0.43 -24.86
CA ILE A 696 1.42 -0.33 -25.15
C ILE A 696 0.75 -1.67 -25.49
N ASN A 697 1.52 -2.75 -25.67
CA ASN A 697 0.99 -4.03 -26.12
C ASN A 697 1.61 -5.20 -25.33
N PRO A 698 0.85 -5.81 -24.40
CA PRO A 698 1.36 -6.91 -23.59
C PRO A 698 1.76 -8.14 -24.43
N LEU A 699 1.12 -8.39 -25.58
CA LEU A 699 1.52 -9.50 -26.45
C LEU A 699 2.95 -9.34 -26.97
N THR A 700 3.35 -8.11 -27.26
CA THR A 700 4.70 -7.83 -27.77
C THR A 700 5.72 -8.01 -26.65
N LEU A 701 5.39 -7.54 -25.44
CA LEU A 701 6.21 -7.76 -24.25
C LEU A 701 6.35 -9.26 -23.92
N TRP A 702 5.25 -10.01 -23.89
CA TRP A 702 5.27 -11.46 -23.63
C TRP A 702 6.04 -12.23 -24.72
N SER A 703 5.95 -11.80 -25.98
CA SER A 703 6.77 -12.39 -27.06
C SER A 703 8.26 -12.13 -26.83
N GLN A 704 8.64 -10.92 -26.43
CA GLN A 704 10.02 -10.59 -26.08
C GLN A 704 10.52 -11.41 -24.89
N VAL A 705 9.69 -11.59 -23.85
CA VAL A 705 9.99 -12.46 -22.70
C VAL A 705 10.22 -13.89 -23.12
N HIS A 706 9.36 -14.44 -23.98
CA HIS A 706 9.55 -15.77 -24.54
C HIS A 706 10.89 -15.88 -25.27
N ASP A 707 11.21 -14.90 -26.11
CA ASP A 707 12.43 -14.93 -26.91
C ASP A 707 13.70 -14.88 -26.04
N ILE A 708 13.65 -14.14 -24.93
CA ILE A 708 14.76 -14.09 -23.95
C ILE A 708 14.87 -15.43 -23.22
N ALA A 709 13.75 -15.95 -22.74
CA ALA A 709 13.74 -17.14 -21.91
C ALA A 709 14.15 -18.41 -22.68
N TRP A 710 13.74 -18.52 -23.95
CA TRP A 710 13.83 -19.79 -24.68
C TRP A 710 14.42 -19.71 -26.09
N ASN A 711 14.59 -18.52 -26.67
CA ASN A 711 15.15 -18.36 -28.02
C ASN A 711 16.48 -17.59 -28.08
N GLY A 712 17.10 -17.31 -26.92
CA GLY A 712 18.44 -16.71 -26.82
C GLY A 712 18.50 -15.20 -27.10
N ALA A 713 17.37 -14.48 -27.03
CA ALA A 713 17.40 -13.02 -27.04
C ALA A 713 18.08 -12.47 -25.77
N LYS A 714 18.66 -11.27 -25.88
CA LYS A 714 19.47 -10.67 -24.82
C LYS A 714 18.67 -9.75 -23.92
N CYS A 715 19.12 -9.66 -22.67
CA CYS A 715 18.69 -8.65 -21.70
C CYS A 715 19.46 -7.33 -21.91
N ASN A 716 18.92 -6.23 -21.41
CA ASN A 716 19.67 -4.98 -21.27
C ASN A 716 20.72 -5.10 -20.16
N TYR A 717 20.43 -5.86 -19.11
CA TYR A 717 21.37 -6.24 -18.06
C TYR A 717 21.11 -7.68 -17.59
N GLY A 718 22.18 -8.42 -17.32
CA GLY A 718 22.09 -9.84 -16.93
C GLY A 718 21.72 -10.77 -18.08
N SER A 719 21.19 -11.93 -17.72
CA SER A 719 20.74 -13.01 -18.61
C SER A 719 19.85 -13.96 -17.82
N ILE A 720 19.07 -14.81 -18.50
CA ILE A 720 18.24 -15.80 -17.78
C ILE A 720 19.06 -16.78 -16.93
N ASP A 721 20.32 -16.99 -17.30
CA ASP A 721 21.29 -17.84 -16.61
C ASP A 721 22.10 -17.09 -15.53
N SER A 722 21.85 -15.79 -15.32
CA SER A 722 22.57 -15.02 -14.31
C SER A 722 22.30 -15.58 -12.92
N ASP A 723 23.38 -15.87 -12.20
CA ASP A 723 23.30 -16.28 -10.80
C ASP A 723 22.99 -15.06 -9.94
N VAL A 724 21.74 -14.98 -9.50
CA VAL A 724 21.26 -13.98 -8.55
C VAL A 724 21.09 -14.73 -7.23
N SER A 725 22.10 -14.66 -6.37
CA SER A 725 22.10 -15.41 -5.11
C SER A 725 20.91 -14.97 -4.26
N ASN A 726 19.93 -15.86 -4.06
CA ASN A 726 18.68 -15.62 -3.31
C ASN A 726 18.88 -15.51 -1.77
N ASN A 727 20.12 -15.37 -1.31
CA ASN A 727 20.52 -15.29 0.10
C ASN A 727 20.79 -13.84 0.58
N GLY A 728 20.50 -12.85 -0.26
CA GLY A 728 20.71 -11.44 0.09
C GLY A 728 22.16 -10.98 0.17
N SER A 729 23.13 -11.79 -0.26
CA SER A 729 24.52 -11.33 -0.42
C SER A 729 24.72 -10.40 -1.61
N GLY A 730 23.69 -10.27 -2.46
CA GLY A 730 23.79 -9.54 -3.72
C GLY A 730 24.78 -10.21 -4.67
N VAL A 731 24.55 -10.04 -5.95
CA VAL A 731 25.58 -10.31 -6.97
C VAL A 731 26.85 -9.56 -6.57
N ASP A 732 28.03 -10.12 -6.84
CA ASP A 732 29.31 -9.38 -6.89
C ASP A 732 29.09 -8.05 -7.63
N VAL A 733 28.75 -6.98 -6.91
CA VAL A 733 28.74 -5.63 -7.44
C VAL A 733 30.21 -5.38 -7.74
N PRO A 734 30.62 -5.14 -9.01
CA PRO A 734 31.98 -4.73 -9.28
C PRO A 734 32.27 -3.52 -8.40
N SER A 735 33.16 -3.70 -7.44
CA SER A 735 33.65 -2.64 -6.56
C SER A 735 34.30 -1.58 -7.44
N GLY A 736 33.52 -0.58 -7.85
CA GLY A 736 34.00 0.39 -8.83
C GLY A 736 32.90 1.09 -9.60
N ASN A 737 32.03 1.82 -8.91
CA ASN A 737 31.53 3.09 -9.42
C ASN A 737 31.17 3.96 -8.22
N ASN A 738 32.12 4.84 -7.86
CA ASN A 738 31.86 5.97 -6.99
C ASN A 738 30.78 6.84 -7.66
N VAL A 739 29.51 6.58 -7.35
CA VAL A 739 28.50 7.62 -7.44
C VAL A 739 28.88 8.61 -6.36
N THR A 740 29.42 9.74 -6.78
CA THR A 740 29.74 10.87 -5.91
C THR A 740 28.45 11.33 -5.25
N ILE A 741 28.18 10.86 -4.04
CA ILE A 741 27.18 11.45 -3.16
C ILE A 741 27.72 12.84 -2.85
N LEU A 742 27.12 13.87 -3.45
CA LEU A 742 27.35 15.24 -3.02
C LEU A 742 26.91 15.32 -1.55
N PRO A 743 27.76 15.80 -0.63
CA PRO A 743 27.43 15.83 0.78
C PRO A 743 26.20 16.73 0.99
N GLN A 744 25.10 16.14 1.46
CA GLN A 744 24.00 16.92 2.02
C GLN A 744 24.49 17.55 3.33
N ASP A 745 24.63 18.88 3.32
CA ASP A 745 24.81 19.68 4.52
C ASP A 745 23.58 19.50 5.41
N ASN A 746 23.81 19.02 6.64
CA ASN A 746 22.78 18.90 7.68
C ASN A 746 22.42 20.30 8.21
N GLY A 747 21.71 21.08 7.40
CA GLY A 747 21.15 22.37 7.76
C GLY A 747 19.63 22.29 7.93
N VAL A 748 19.17 22.36 9.17
CA VAL A 748 17.77 22.58 9.55
C VAL A 748 17.20 23.75 8.74
N PRO A 749 16.08 23.61 8.00
CA PRO A 749 15.47 24.75 7.32
C PRO A 749 14.77 25.63 8.35
N GLY A 750 15.46 26.67 8.80
CA GLY A 750 14.88 27.79 9.52
C GLY A 750 14.02 28.65 8.59
N MET A 751 12.86 29.07 9.10
CA MET A 751 11.98 30.07 8.49
C MET A 751 12.78 31.30 8.02
N GLY A 752 12.61 31.68 6.75
CA GLY A 752 13.24 32.86 6.17
C GLY A 752 12.28 33.56 5.21
N VAL A 753 11.63 34.59 5.71
CA VAL A 753 10.80 35.56 4.96
C VAL A 753 11.64 36.20 3.86
N SER A 754 11.22 36.06 2.59
CA SER A 754 11.82 36.81 1.48
C SER A 754 11.45 38.29 1.56
N MET A 755 12.34 39.10 2.14
CA MET A 755 12.39 40.54 1.87
C MET A 755 13.17 40.79 0.58
N VAL A 756 12.50 41.48 -0.34
CA VAL A 756 13.01 42.07 -1.57
C VAL A 756 14.09 43.11 -1.24
N VAL A 757 15.31 42.95 -1.74
CA VAL A 757 16.24 44.07 -1.95
C VAL A 757 16.99 43.90 -3.29
N VAL A 758 16.80 44.91 -4.13
CA VAL A 758 17.37 45.10 -5.47
C VAL A 758 18.89 45.33 -5.37
N LEU A 759 19.64 44.63 -6.23
CA LEU A 759 21.07 44.85 -6.46
C LEU A 759 21.30 46.13 -7.27
N ALA A 760 22.12 47.05 -6.74
CA ALA A 760 22.78 48.07 -7.53
C ALA A 760 24.20 48.34 -7.02
N ALA A 761 25.16 47.81 -7.78
CA ALA A 761 26.42 48.42 -8.19
C ALA A 761 27.59 48.64 -7.21
N LEU A 762 28.77 48.40 -7.80
CA LEU A 762 30.08 49.05 -7.58
C LEU A 762 31.07 48.41 -6.58
N SER A 763 31.93 47.57 -7.17
CA SER A 763 33.38 47.80 -7.33
C SER A 763 34.34 47.67 -6.12
N VAL A 764 35.32 46.78 -6.37
CA VAL A 764 36.78 47.00 -6.18
C VAL A 764 37.42 46.59 -4.85
N ALA A 765 38.37 45.66 -5.01
CA ALA A 765 39.68 45.55 -4.36
C ALA A 765 39.86 44.79 -3.03
N LEU A 766 40.66 43.72 -3.18
CA LEU A 766 41.92 43.41 -2.46
C LEU A 766 41.88 42.82 -1.04
N VAL A 767 42.40 41.56 -0.98
CA VAL A 767 43.66 41.15 -0.31
C VAL A 767 43.64 40.95 1.22
N VAL A 768 43.87 39.66 1.59
CA VAL A 768 44.74 39.16 2.69
C VAL A 768 44.19 39.40 4.11
N MET A 769 43.94 38.41 4.96
CA MET A 769 44.71 37.21 5.37
C MET A 769 43.82 36.02 5.67
#